data_AF-A0A6P0CG94-F1
#
_entry.id   AF-A0A6P0CG94-F1
#
_cell.length_a   1.000
_cell.length_b   1.000
_cell.length_c   1.000
_cell.angle_alpha   90.00
_cell.angle_beta   90.00
_cell.angle_gamma   90.00
#
_symmetry.space_group_name_H-M   'P 1'
#
loop_
_entity.id
_entity.type
_entity.pdbx_description
1 polymer ?
#
loop_
_entity_poly.entity_id
_entity_poly.type
_entity_poly.pdbx_seq_one_letter_code
_entity_poly.pdbx_strand_id
1 'polypeptide(L)'
;MATYYIPTDVAGGTIFVNEGDVFIFESTADTSVVFESASGSPTNFQVQFSESNANALSIDIDINLTPTFTLSDNVDASNININAGNADATNFVAGDNVAFGAFYGSGTGTDTISIGNGFTATDTWNTQGGIDTITVGDDATFGDVFTGDGDDQVTLGQNATVTTLDGGNGIDKLSTSTSGLAQANFETTVEFSTYTLTDAIVPANGVVAVAVDTFATKQNANDITIVNTSTDPITTLTIEKFGDNENQQDIIRVDLSQYSDNFTIVLKNTGSNVQDQLFLEGLQSFTDNGNGTYSATYYATDSQLYTVTVQPENAAVTPYYAPDGIVTGVEGAEVMDLGYTDLQGDEIDGVDGDDDSIVGGGGRDTIIAGAGNDIIYGDYAEVAGWQTTDLPSNAYTGIPPGPATGAEVFSFSITDANLDANGKVILKVDAITPNKTLAQDFTITDDALTEGLTHLAIEKGGGADGSADIYRIDLANFDDDFLVTIIDEDAVDRFVFENVHTISVNPDGTYRLTYVGADSNLHEVKVNNDLAQVDFYLSPGSPYFYDDSIDAGTGDDIVDGGFGDDTILGGDGADTLGGSDGSDIIDGGAGDDVIEGDRTGPSQPLADTLEYSYAQNSTGGQAAHFGDQGTGLPDDPLNFIDGDLTTESRYHDGDIIEYSFGQEVPAGTKLTLIEGDTGIEDGWVDIYVSFGSTDPNGDALSGSGGGVGYESAVTNGQSVLIYSGPSDSTVDLVIPINATHIQFVGVVNHGGWAEIEFTELMNPLDAGDDSITGGDGNDIIDGGGGDDTIDGGADNDTIEGGLGADLLQGGADADTFLVTDNFGNDTVIGGEGVTTGTNFDTIDLSGTTLPLIVTFDGDKSGIISDGTHTITFSEIERLILGPDADVVNASADTIGVDIIAGAGNDTLIGGSGGDTLDGGAGDDSLTGGAGDDFFTVSDGNDTITDFGFGETGAPADSDPTNNDFVDLSGYYDSLDELRADQLDDGVLNQSNTLDDEGNVVDYSDNTQFGTGSLTIQGATGSTYTYDNTGIVCFTSGTMILTPTGEVQIDSLKPGDLVCTLDNGPQPIAWIGCRAVGQDELRFNEKLRPVLFKAGVMGLERDLLVSRQHGMLIGQDNLARAVHFAETMPGVRIAHGKREVTYIHLMFEAHQIIFAEGVPSESFYPGPMAMQMMSAEACQDLTRQFPKLVPGLDKTAVQQIYGDTARVFLKKKELPELLVAA
;
A
#
# COMPACT_ATOMS: atom_id res chain seq x y z
N MET A 1 -15.26 22.93 78.22
CA MET A 1 -15.83 21.66 78.74
C MET A 1 -16.25 21.77 80.21
N ALA A 2 -17.27 22.58 80.50
CA ALA A 2 -18.16 22.43 81.64
C ALA A 2 -19.62 22.31 81.13
N THR A 3 -20.46 21.60 81.88
CA THR A 3 -21.89 21.49 81.60
C THR A 3 -22.66 22.48 82.46
N TYR A 4 -23.43 23.35 81.82
CA TYR A 4 -24.22 24.40 82.45
C TYR A 4 -25.71 24.10 82.23
N TYR A 5 -26.48 24.06 83.31
CA TYR A 5 -27.94 24.00 83.24
C TYR A 5 -28.49 25.42 83.31
N ILE A 6 -29.25 25.83 82.29
CA ILE A 6 -29.86 27.15 82.18
C ILE A 6 -31.30 27.06 82.73
N PRO A 7 -31.60 27.70 83.87
CA PRO A 7 -32.87 27.54 84.55
C PRO A 7 -33.99 28.39 83.95
N THR A 8 -35.22 28.04 84.32
CA THR A 8 -36.48 28.52 83.72
C THR A 8 -36.76 30.03 83.89
N ASP A 9 -36.01 30.74 84.73
CA ASP A 9 -36.22 32.16 85.08
C ASP A 9 -35.08 33.12 84.68
N VAL A 10 -34.17 32.71 83.80
CA VAL A 10 -33.13 33.58 83.24
C VAL A 10 -33.76 34.72 82.43
N ALA A 11 -33.55 35.97 82.87
CA ALA A 11 -33.76 37.14 82.04
C ALA A 11 -32.57 37.31 81.09
N GLY A 12 -32.86 37.45 79.79
CA GLY A 12 -31.89 37.35 78.68
C GLY A 12 -30.66 38.25 78.70
N GLY A 13 -29.62 37.83 77.98
CA GLY A 13 -28.32 38.53 77.84
C GLY A 13 -27.21 37.64 77.26
N THR A 14 -25.98 38.17 77.22
CA THR A 14 -24.77 37.48 76.74
C THR A 14 -24.31 36.35 77.68
N ILE A 15 -23.96 35.20 77.10
CA ILE A 15 -23.22 34.09 77.72
C ILE A 15 -21.87 33.93 77.02
N PHE A 16 -20.78 34.02 77.79
CA PHE A 16 -19.42 33.81 77.28
C PHE A 16 -19.02 32.33 77.31
N VAL A 17 -18.64 31.77 76.16
CA VAL A 17 -18.36 30.33 75.97
C VAL A 17 -16.87 30.00 75.83
N ASN A 18 -16.48 28.78 76.21
CA ASN A 18 -15.14 28.22 76.04
C ASN A 18 -15.20 26.85 75.36
N GLU A 19 -14.07 26.39 74.82
CA GLU A 19 -13.97 25.17 74.01
C GLU A 19 -14.59 23.93 74.66
N GLY A 20 -15.58 23.36 73.97
CA GLY A 20 -16.36 22.19 74.37
C GLY A 20 -17.27 22.41 75.59
N ASP A 21 -17.64 23.64 75.94
CA ASP A 21 -18.70 23.88 76.93
C ASP A 21 -20.07 23.37 76.41
N VAL A 22 -20.95 22.97 77.32
CA VAL A 22 -22.27 22.37 77.00
C VAL A 22 -23.35 23.07 77.80
N PHE A 23 -24.36 23.62 77.14
CA PHE A 23 -25.46 24.36 77.75
C PHE A 23 -26.77 23.59 77.56
N ILE A 24 -27.33 23.09 78.67
CA ILE A 24 -28.60 22.36 78.68
C ILE A 24 -29.69 23.34 79.12
N PHE A 25 -30.69 23.56 78.28
CA PHE A 25 -31.81 24.46 78.57
C PHE A 25 -33.01 23.68 79.13
N GLU A 26 -33.49 24.10 80.30
CA GLU A 26 -34.80 23.74 80.84
C GLU A 26 -35.83 24.80 80.39
N SER A 27 -37.13 24.45 80.34
CA SER A 27 -38.23 25.29 79.81
C SER A 27 -38.17 26.76 80.27
N THR A 28 -37.79 27.68 79.37
CA THR A 28 -37.44 29.09 79.68
C THR A 28 -38.66 30.01 79.77
N ALA A 29 -38.44 31.28 80.13
CA ALA A 29 -39.40 32.37 79.91
C ALA A 29 -39.15 33.08 78.55
N ASP A 30 -40.10 33.90 78.10
CA ASP A 30 -40.03 34.70 76.86
C ASP A 30 -38.77 35.61 76.83
N THR A 31 -37.71 35.20 76.13
CA THR A 31 -36.37 35.83 76.22
C THR A 31 -35.49 35.70 74.97
N SER A 32 -34.36 36.43 74.96
CA SER A 32 -33.28 36.33 73.97
C SER A 32 -31.93 36.11 74.67
N VAL A 33 -31.09 35.24 74.13
CA VAL A 33 -29.76 34.89 74.66
C VAL A 33 -28.74 35.04 73.53
N VAL A 34 -27.62 35.71 73.82
CA VAL A 34 -26.50 35.85 72.87
C VAL A 34 -25.34 34.98 73.35
N PHE A 35 -24.70 34.22 72.46
CA PHE A 35 -23.44 33.52 72.77
C PHE A 35 -22.25 34.27 72.15
N GLU A 36 -21.22 34.55 72.95
CA GLU A 36 -20.00 35.27 72.56
C GLU A 36 -18.75 34.44 72.96
N SER A 37 -17.70 34.41 72.12
CA SER A 37 -16.45 33.70 72.46
C SER A 37 -15.74 34.36 73.64
N ALA A 38 -15.54 33.64 74.76
CA ALA A 38 -14.84 34.17 75.94
C ALA A 38 -13.36 34.50 75.68
N SER A 39 -12.81 34.06 74.55
CA SER A 39 -11.42 34.24 74.15
C SER A 39 -11.23 35.16 72.93
N GLY A 40 -12.29 35.42 72.15
CA GLY A 40 -12.18 36.07 70.84
C GLY A 40 -11.41 35.23 69.82
N SER A 41 -11.51 33.91 69.91
CA SER A 41 -10.92 32.92 69.00
C SER A 41 -11.96 31.83 68.68
N PRO A 42 -11.86 31.15 67.52
CA PRO A 42 -12.79 30.08 67.14
C PRO A 42 -13.01 29.08 68.27
N THR A 43 -14.28 28.88 68.64
CA THR A 43 -14.68 28.09 69.81
C THR A 43 -15.88 27.20 69.49
N ASN A 44 -15.68 25.89 69.60
CA ASN A 44 -16.75 24.89 69.50
C ASN A 44 -17.48 24.77 70.84
N PHE A 45 -18.81 24.71 70.83
CA PHE A 45 -19.60 24.44 72.04
C PHE A 45 -20.95 23.80 71.69
N GLN A 46 -21.67 23.26 72.68
CA GLN A 46 -22.96 22.59 72.45
C GLN A 46 -24.12 23.27 73.19
N VAL A 47 -25.30 23.27 72.56
CA VAL A 47 -26.57 23.70 73.14
C VAL A 47 -27.57 22.55 73.02
N GLN A 48 -28.15 22.13 74.13
CA GLN A 48 -28.97 20.92 74.20
C GLN A 48 -30.36 21.20 74.79
N PHE A 49 -31.40 20.67 74.14
CA PHE A 49 -32.78 20.70 74.62
C PHE A 49 -33.27 19.26 74.86
N SER A 50 -33.64 18.97 76.11
CA SER A 50 -34.12 17.64 76.54
C SER A 50 -35.55 17.66 77.10
N GLU A 51 -36.19 18.84 77.17
CA GLU A 51 -37.58 19.03 77.58
C GLU A 51 -38.24 20.09 76.69
N SER A 52 -39.54 19.96 76.44
CA SER A 52 -40.33 20.89 75.61
C SER A 52 -40.41 22.31 76.21
N ASN A 53 -40.36 23.32 75.35
CA ASN A 53 -40.43 24.74 75.74
C ASN A 53 -41.64 25.44 75.11
N ALA A 54 -42.58 25.86 75.97
CA ALA A 54 -43.85 26.47 75.55
C ALA A 54 -43.82 28.01 75.47
N ASN A 55 -42.64 28.63 75.70
CA ASN A 55 -42.43 30.08 75.69
C ASN A 55 -41.37 30.44 74.63
N ALA A 56 -41.35 31.70 74.21
CA ALA A 56 -40.49 32.13 73.10
C ALA A 56 -39.02 32.28 73.52
N LEU A 57 -38.09 31.72 72.74
CA LEU A 57 -36.64 31.84 72.98
C LEU A 57 -35.90 32.16 71.69
N SER A 58 -35.27 33.33 71.62
CA SER A 58 -34.32 33.67 70.55
C SER A 58 -32.89 33.35 71.00
N ILE A 59 -32.12 32.64 70.19
CA ILE A 59 -30.69 32.39 70.43
C ILE A 59 -29.88 33.00 69.28
N ASP A 60 -29.07 33.99 69.61
CA ASP A 60 -28.21 34.70 68.66
C ASP A 60 -26.73 34.28 68.88
N ILE A 61 -26.00 33.99 67.80
CA ILE A 61 -24.59 33.55 67.82
C ILE A 61 -23.70 34.65 67.20
N ASP A 62 -22.63 35.02 67.91
CA ASP A 62 -21.62 35.99 67.45
C ASP A 62 -20.40 35.30 66.80
N ILE A 63 -19.52 36.10 66.17
CA ILE A 63 -18.35 35.65 65.40
C ILE A 63 -17.34 34.81 66.20
N ASN A 64 -16.58 33.95 65.49
CA ASN A 64 -15.58 33.03 66.05
C ASN A 64 -16.20 31.89 66.87
N LEU A 65 -17.37 31.38 66.45
CA LEU A 65 -18.12 30.34 67.14
C LEU A 65 -18.59 29.25 66.17
N THR A 66 -18.55 27.99 66.63
CA THR A 66 -19.07 26.81 65.91
C THR A 66 -19.99 26.03 66.85
N PRO A 67 -21.28 26.41 66.98
CA PRO A 67 -22.23 25.74 67.85
C PRO A 67 -22.70 24.40 67.29
N THR A 68 -22.89 23.41 68.16
CA THR A 68 -23.70 22.21 67.89
C THR A 68 -24.99 22.27 68.69
N PHE A 69 -26.12 22.37 68.02
CA PHE A 69 -27.45 22.25 68.63
C PHE A 69 -27.90 20.79 68.66
N THR A 70 -28.54 20.35 69.74
CA THR A 70 -29.05 18.98 69.85
C THR A 70 -30.40 18.92 70.56
N LEU A 71 -31.42 18.38 69.89
CA LEU A 71 -32.76 18.16 70.44
C LEU A 71 -33.05 16.67 70.61
N SER A 72 -33.58 16.30 71.78
CA SER A 72 -33.98 14.92 72.09
C SER A 72 -35.35 14.59 71.49
N ASP A 73 -35.64 13.30 71.26
CA ASP A 73 -36.93 12.84 70.73
C ASP A 73 -38.13 13.41 71.50
N ASN A 74 -39.21 13.74 70.79
CA ASN A 74 -40.49 14.25 71.33
C ASN A 74 -40.41 15.63 72.03
N VAL A 75 -39.34 16.40 71.82
CA VAL A 75 -39.23 17.79 72.28
C VAL A 75 -40.07 18.71 71.39
N ASP A 76 -41.01 19.44 72.00
CA ASP A 76 -41.71 20.57 71.36
C ASP A 76 -40.98 21.86 71.72
N ALA A 77 -40.26 22.40 70.73
CA ALA A 77 -39.51 23.65 70.76
C ALA A 77 -39.98 24.59 69.65
N SER A 78 -41.26 24.49 69.24
CA SER A 78 -41.89 25.29 68.17
C SER A 78 -41.82 26.82 68.34
N ASN A 79 -41.47 27.31 69.55
CA ASN A 79 -41.32 28.73 69.85
C ASN A 79 -39.83 29.15 70.05
N ILE A 80 -38.88 28.26 69.73
CA ILE A 80 -37.45 28.55 69.79
C ILE A 80 -36.95 28.89 68.39
N ASN A 81 -36.31 30.06 68.26
CA ASN A 81 -35.67 30.51 67.02
C ASN A 81 -34.16 30.63 67.24
N ILE A 82 -33.35 30.14 66.30
CA ILE A 82 -31.89 30.29 66.29
C ILE A 82 -31.47 31.23 65.16
N ASN A 83 -30.53 32.11 65.45
CA ASN A 83 -29.92 33.04 64.51
C ASN A 83 -28.39 32.96 64.61
N ALA A 84 -27.78 32.26 63.65
CA ALA A 84 -26.34 32.01 63.63
C ALA A 84 -25.61 32.67 62.46
N GLY A 85 -26.18 33.68 61.81
CA GLY A 85 -25.62 34.30 60.59
C GLY A 85 -24.20 34.87 60.72
N ASN A 86 -23.73 35.13 61.94
CA ASN A 86 -22.35 35.57 62.21
C ASN A 86 -21.40 34.44 62.66
N ALA A 87 -21.86 33.20 62.82
CA ALA A 87 -21.05 32.06 63.22
C ALA A 87 -20.03 31.68 62.12
N ASP A 88 -19.02 30.87 62.48
CA ASP A 88 -18.00 30.40 61.53
C ASP A 88 -18.48 29.17 60.73
N ALA A 89 -19.42 28.42 61.31
CA ALA A 89 -20.11 27.22 60.81
C ALA A 89 -21.10 26.75 61.90
N THR A 90 -22.12 25.94 61.59
CA THR A 90 -23.02 25.35 62.59
C THR A 90 -23.32 23.86 62.37
N ASN A 91 -23.80 23.21 63.42
CA ASN A 91 -24.33 21.85 63.33
C ASN A 91 -25.65 21.77 64.11
N PHE A 92 -26.71 21.25 63.50
CA PHE A 92 -28.02 21.08 64.12
C PHE A 92 -28.45 19.62 64.05
N VAL A 93 -28.71 19.00 65.21
CA VAL A 93 -29.18 17.61 65.30
C VAL A 93 -30.51 17.55 66.04
N ALA A 94 -31.52 16.90 65.46
CA ALA A 94 -32.80 16.64 66.14
C ALA A 94 -33.19 15.16 66.07
N GLY A 95 -33.68 14.63 67.19
CA GLY A 95 -34.30 13.30 67.27
C GLY A 95 -35.72 13.25 66.70
N ASP A 96 -36.37 12.10 66.91
CA ASP A 96 -37.69 11.80 66.31
C ASP A 96 -38.83 12.62 66.95
N ASN A 97 -39.84 13.00 66.16
CA ASN A 97 -41.06 13.70 66.58
C ASN A 97 -40.79 15.04 67.30
N VAL A 98 -39.74 15.76 66.90
CA VAL A 98 -39.38 17.08 67.42
C VAL A 98 -40.08 18.18 66.62
N ALA A 99 -40.59 19.21 67.31
CA ALA A 99 -41.07 20.45 66.67
C ALA A 99 -40.12 21.62 66.96
N PHE A 100 -39.87 22.50 66.00
CA PHE A 100 -38.94 23.63 66.14
C PHE A 100 -39.44 24.90 65.43
N GLY A 101 -39.02 26.07 65.91
CA GLY A 101 -39.27 27.36 65.25
C GLY A 101 -38.34 27.61 64.06
N ALA A 102 -37.88 28.85 63.90
CA ALA A 102 -36.99 29.25 62.81
C ALA A 102 -35.53 28.86 63.07
N PHE A 103 -34.80 28.52 62.02
CA PHE A 103 -33.34 28.34 62.06
C PHE A 103 -32.69 29.18 60.98
N TYR A 104 -31.79 30.08 61.38
CA TYR A 104 -30.89 30.77 60.48
C TYR A 104 -29.46 30.30 60.74
N GLY A 105 -28.83 29.75 59.71
CA GLY A 105 -27.47 29.20 59.71
C GLY A 105 -26.37 30.24 59.63
N SER A 106 -25.15 29.86 59.21
CA SER A 106 -23.99 30.73 59.12
C SER A 106 -23.78 31.34 57.73
N GLY A 107 -23.55 32.66 57.64
CA GLY A 107 -23.58 33.40 56.37
C GLY A 107 -22.45 33.16 55.37
N THR A 108 -21.45 32.32 55.69
CA THR A 108 -20.32 31.95 54.80
C THR A 108 -19.68 30.59 55.17
N GLY A 109 -20.38 29.70 55.88
CA GLY A 109 -19.75 28.55 56.55
C GLY A 109 -20.56 27.27 56.40
N THR A 110 -19.88 26.12 56.25
CA THR A 110 -20.53 24.81 56.12
C THR A 110 -21.41 24.49 57.32
N ASP A 111 -22.71 24.48 57.09
CA ASP A 111 -23.72 24.04 58.03
C ASP A 111 -24.09 22.57 57.79
N THR A 112 -24.24 21.82 58.89
CA THR A 112 -24.71 20.43 58.86
C THR A 112 -25.98 20.26 59.66
N ILE A 113 -27.06 19.84 59.00
CA ILE A 113 -28.38 19.64 59.60
C ILE A 113 -28.76 18.16 59.49
N SER A 114 -29.07 17.51 60.61
CA SER A 114 -29.46 16.10 60.67
C SER A 114 -30.68 15.90 61.55
N ILE A 115 -31.78 15.45 60.95
CA ILE A 115 -33.12 15.51 61.54
C ILE A 115 -33.80 14.13 61.47
N GLY A 116 -34.33 13.68 62.61
CA GLY A 116 -35.06 12.41 62.76
C GLY A 116 -36.48 12.41 62.17
N ASN A 117 -37.16 11.28 62.32
CA ASN A 117 -38.45 11.03 61.68
C ASN A 117 -39.59 11.80 62.36
N GLY A 118 -40.55 12.30 61.58
CA GLY A 118 -41.73 13.03 62.08
C GLY A 118 -41.43 14.42 62.64
N PHE A 119 -40.32 15.04 62.23
CA PHE A 119 -39.96 16.41 62.61
C PHE A 119 -40.98 17.45 62.07
N THR A 120 -41.11 18.61 62.73
CA THR A 120 -41.94 19.72 62.23
C THR A 120 -41.27 21.08 62.47
N ALA A 121 -40.80 21.74 61.42
CA ALA A 121 -40.49 23.17 61.46
C ALA A 121 -41.79 23.99 61.37
N THR A 122 -41.95 24.99 62.24
CA THR A 122 -43.15 25.84 62.31
C THR A 122 -42.94 27.27 61.79
N ASP A 123 -41.74 27.57 61.29
CA ASP A 123 -41.33 28.86 60.72
C ASP A 123 -40.20 28.61 59.68
N THR A 124 -39.70 29.65 59.00
CA THR A 124 -38.67 29.53 57.93
C THR A 124 -37.33 28.97 58.42
N TRP A 125 -36.68 28.15 57.58
CA TRP A 125 -35.30 27.68 57.75
C TRP A 125 -34.41 28.22 56.64
N ASN A 126 -33.20 28.68 56.95
CA ASN A 126 -32.32 29.35 55.99
C ASN A 126 -30.84 29.20 56.42
N THR A 127 -30.01 28.41 55.73
CA THR A 127 -28.58 28.26 56.14
C THR A 127 -27.68 29.44 55.73
N GLN A 128 -28.12 30.23 54.75
CA GLN A 128 -27.58 31.51 54.23
C GLN A 128 -26.52 31.41 53.14
N GLY A 129 -25.57 30.49 53.22
CA GLY A 129 -24.57 30.28 52.16
C GLY A 129 -23.24 29.74 52.68
N GLY A 130 -22.66 28.80 51.93
CA GLY A 130 -21.56 27.98 52.40
C GLY A 130 -21.31 26.80 51.45
N ILE A 131 -21.18 25.61 52.03
CA ILE A 131 -21.32 24.32 51.34
C ILE A 131 -21.97 23.44 52.39
N ASP A 132 -23.28 23.28 52.31
CA ASP A 132 -24.12 22.82 53.41
C ASP A 132 -24.65 21.41 53.17
N THR A 133 -25.12 20.75 54.23
CA THR A 133 -25.67 19.40 54.14
C THR A 133 -26.86 19.21 55.06
N ILE A 134 -28.04 19.01 54.47
CA ILE A 134 -29.32 18.84 55.16
C ILE A 134 -29.84 17.41 54.93
N THR A 135 -29.90 16.61 55.99
CA THR A 135 -30.45 15.24 55.97
C THR A 135 -31.69 15.16 56.84
N VAL A 136 -32.82 14.78 56.24
CA VAL A 136 -34.15 14.77 56.87
C VAL A 136 -34.75 13.35 56.87
N GLY A 137 -35.26 12.91 58.03
CA GLY A 137 -35.94 11.63 58.21
C GLY A 137 -37.35 11.55 57.61
N ASP A 138 -37.97 10.37 57.72
CA ASP A 138 -39.29 10.08 57.16
C ASP A 138 -40.42 10.87 57.86
N ASP A 139 -41.54 11.10 57.16
CA ASP A 139 -42.76 11.78 57.63
C ASP A 139 -42.54 13.21 58.20
N ALA A 140 -41.41 13.86 57.93
CA ALA A 140 -41.10 15.21 58.40
C ALA A 140 -41.88 16.32 57.65
N THR A 141 -41.99 17.51 58.23
CA THR A 141 -42.69 18.67 57.66
C THR A 141 -41.91 19.98 57.86
N PHE A 142 -41.75 20.75 56.79
CA PHE A 142 -41.13 22.07 56.78
C PHE A 142 -42.00 23.11 56.05
N GLY A 143 -41.85 24.36 56.47
CA GLY A 143 -42.29 25.53 55.72
C GLY A 143 -41.36 25.78 54.52
N ASP A 144 -40.88 27.00 54.41
CA ASP A 144 -39.89 27.39 53.40
C ASP A 144 -38.48 27.08 53.92
N VAL A 145 -37.67 26.44 53.07
CA VAL A 145 -36.25 26.11 53.34
C VAL A 145 -35.39 26.80 52.29
N PHE A 146 -34.39 27.53 52.75
CA PHE A 146 -33.40 28.19 51.90
C PHE A 146 -32.01 27.66 52.27
N THR A 147 -31.12 27.44 51.30
CA THR A 147 -29.71 27.15 51.61
C THR A 147 -28.85 28.38 51.32
N GLY A 148 -28.80 28.84 50.07
CA GLY A 148 -28.14 30.08 49.66
C GLY A 148 -27.00 29.79 48.69
N ASP A 149 -26.03 30.70 48.58
CA ASP A 149 -24.96 30.53 47.59
C ASP A 149 -23.95 29.44 48.05
N GLY A 150 -24.05 28.22 47.51
CA GLY A 150 -23.20 27.07 47.84
C GLY A 150 -23.36 25.82 46.95
N ASP A 151 -22.46 24.83 47.08
CA ASP A 151 -22.59 23.50 46.45
C ASP A 151 -23.39 22.54 47.36
N ASP A 152 -24.63 22.91 47.67
CA ASP A 152 -25.36 22.36 48.83
C ASP A 152 -25.97 20.96 48.58
N GLN A 153 -26.12 20.17 49.64
CA GLN A 153 -26.66 18.81 49.56
C GLN A 153 -27.89 18.64 50.44
N VAL A 154 -29.04 18.31 49.82
CA VAL A 154 -30.31 18.09 50.52
C VAL A 154 -30.78 16.65 50.30
N THR A 155 -31.06 15.93 51.39
CA THR A 155 -31.52 14.53 51.36
C THR A 155 -32.80 14.38 52.15
N LEU A 156 -33.88 13.96 51.47
CA LEU A 156 -35.22 13.84 52.06
C LEU A 156 -35.67 12.38 52.19
N GLY A 157 -36.10 12.03 53.40
CA GLY A 157 -36.72 10.74 53.76
C GLY A 157 -38.14 10.56 53.19
N GLN A 158 -38.71 9.38 53.41
CA GLN A 158 -39.99 8.98 52.82
C GLN A 158 -41.15 9.84 53.37
N ASN A 159 -42.01 10.34 52.48
CA ASN A 159 -43.12 11.26 52.80
C ASN A 159 -42.71 12.59 53.47
N ALA A 160 -41.42 12.95 53.51
CA ALA A 160 -41.02 14.27 53.96
C ALA A 160 -41.69 15.36 53.09
N THR A 161 -42.09 16.46 53.72
CA THR A 161 -42.81 17.57 53.08
C THR A 161 -42.08 18.88 53.34
N VAL A 162 -41.89 19.66 52.29
CA VAL A 162 -41.24 20.97 52.30
C VAL A 162 -42.13 21.88 51.45
N THR A 163 -42.43 23.09 51.91
CA THR A 163 -43.38 23.98 51.21
C THR A 163 -42.72 24.64 49.99
N THR A 164 -41.50 25.13 50.18
CA THR A 164 -40.62 25.78 49.19
C THR A 164 -39.17 25.40 49.51
N LEU A 165 -38.35 25.14 48.48
CA LEU A 165 -36.90 24.91 48.60
C LEU A 165 -36.15 25.79 47.60
N ASP A 166 -35.12 26.52 48.04
CA ASP A 166 -34.37 27.52 47.26
C ASP A 166 -32.88 27.55 47.66
N GLY A 167 -31.97 27.34 46.70
CA GLY A 167 -30.51 27.31 46.87
C GLY A 167 -29.75 28.41 46.13
N GLY A 168 -30.37 29.57 45.91
CA GLY A 168 -29.65 30.77 45.46
C GLY A 168 -28.99 30.64 44.08
N ASN A 169 -27.67 30.83 44.00
CA ASN A 169 -26.90 30.81 42.74
C ASN A 169 -25.86 29.65 42.69
N GLY A 170 -26.08 28.56 43.43
CA GLY A 170 -25.19 27.41 43.56
C GLY A 170 -25.55 26.19 42.70
N ILE A 171 -24.79 25.09 42.83
CA ILE A 171 -25.08 23.79 42.18
C ILE A 171 -25.58 22.78 43.22
N ASP A 172 -26.89 22.83 43.48
CA ASP A 172 -27.56 22.00 44.49
C ASP A 172 -27.66 20.51 44.09
N LYS A 173 -27.49 19.62 45.08
CA LYS A 173 -27.70 18.17 44.93
C LYS A 173 -28.81 17.68 45.86
N LEU A 174 -30.02 17.64 45.32
CA LEU A 174 -31.20 17.05 45.97
C LEU A 174 -31.26 15.53 45.72
N SER A 175 -31.42 14.74 46.78
CA SER A 175 -31.69 13.30 46.70
C SER A 175 -32.89 12.88 47.55
N THR A 176 -33.61 11.84 47.12
CA THR A 176 -34.83 11.36 47.81
C THR A 176 -34.82 9.83 47.95
N SER A 177 -35.26 9.32 49.10
CA SER A 177 -35.38 7.88 49.31
C SER A 177 -36.69 7.32 48.72
N THR A 178 -36.55 6.53 47.66
CA THR A 178 -37.57 5.86 46.84
C THR A 178 -39.00 5.64 47.40
N SER A 179 -39.97 5.66 46.46
CA SER A 179 -41.36 5.13 46.54
C SER A 179 -42.46 5.98 47.18
N GLY A 180 -42.21 7.24 47.53
CA GLY A 180 -43.25 8.23 47.81
C GLY A 180 -42.91 9.59 47.20
N LEU A 181 -43.76 10.11 46.31
CA LEU A 181 -43.59 11.46 45.75
C LEU A 181 -43.86 12.51 46.84
N ALA A 182 -42.81 13.19 47.29
CA ALA A 182 -42.93 14.35 48.16
C ALA A 182 -43.68 15.49 47.44
N GLN A 183 -44.67 16.09 48.10
CA GLN A 183 -45.28 17.33 47.61
C GLN A 183 -44.46 18.52 48.08
N ALA A 184 -43.48 18.92 47.28
CA ALA A 184 -42.87 20.24 47.31
C ALA A 184 -43.28 21.02 46.05
N ASN A 185 -43.54 22.32 46.18
CA ASN A 185 -43.59 23.20 45.02
C ASN A 185 -42.17 23.75 44.83
N PHE A 186 -41.45 23.21 43.86
CA PHE A 186 -40.13 23.73 43.50
C PHE A 186 -40.33 25.04 42.71
N GLU A 187 -39.80 26.15 43.24
CA GLU A 187 -39.58 27.38 42.47
C GLU A 187 -38.14 27.43 41.92
N THR A 188 -37.31 26.41 42.19
CA THR A 188 -36.00 26.18 41.58
C THR A 188 -36.09 25.23 40.39
N THR A 189 -35.29 25.55 39.36
CA THR A 189 -35.09 24.73 38.16
C THR A 189 -34.26 23.49 38.51
N VAL A 190 -34.74 22.30 38.13
CA VAL A 190 -33.90 21.08 38.11
C VAL A 190 -33.36 20.94 36.69
N GLU A 191 -32.06 21.15 36.50
CA GLU A 191 -31.40 20.89 35.21
C GLU A 191 -31.42 19.40 34.92
N PHE A 192 -32.18 19.01 33.88
CA PHE A 192 -32.12 17.70 33.27
C PHE A 192 -31.31 17.81 31.98
N SER A 193 -30.00 17.57 32.05
CA SER A 193 -29.16 17.40 30.86
C SER A 193 -29.60 16.22 29.99
N THR A 194 -30.43 15.31 30.52
CA THR A 194 -31.00 14.18 29.78
C THR A 194 -32.48 13.98 30.12
N TYR A 195 -33.33 13.97 29.09
CA TYR A 195 -34.76 13.71 29.17
C TYR A 195 -35.09 12.30 28.66
N THR A 196 -35.25 11.34 29.58
CA THR A 196 -35.43 9.92 29.23
C THR A 196 -36.91 9.55 29.01
N LEU A 197 -37.24 9.09 27.80
CA LEU A 197 -38.54 8.49 27.48
C LEU A 197 -38.62 7.05 28.03
N THR A 198 -39.78 6.67 28.59
CA THR A 198 -40.01 5.36 29.23
C THR A 198 -41.44 4.88 28.96
N ASP A 199 -41.74 3.60 29.22
CA ASP A 199 -43.09 3.01 29.17
C ASP A 199 -44.17 3.78 29.96
N ALA A 200 -43.78 4.64 30.91
CA ALA A 200 -44.69 5.48 31.70
C ALA A 200 -45.03 6.82 31.04
N ILE A 201 -44.28 7.21 30.01
CA ILE A 201 -44.35 8.50 29.31
C ILE A 201 -44.86 8.31 27.88
N VAL A 202 -44.37 7.28 27.17
CA VAL A 202 -44.82 6.96 25.80
C VAL A 202 -46.26 6.42 25.85
N PRO A 203 -47.25 7.08 25.22
CA PRO A 203 -48.61 6.57 25.20
C PRO A 203 -48.79 5.55 24.07
N ALA A 204 -49.75 4.63 24.21
CA ALA A 204 -50.02 3.52 23.28
C ALA A 204 -50.53 3.91 21.86
N ASN A 205 -50.25 5.15 21.41
CA ASN A 205 -50.36 5.62 20.03
C ASN A 205 -49.00 6.11 19.47
N GLY A 206 -47.90 6.02 20.22
CA GLY A 206 -46.54 6.39 19.81
C GLY A 206 -46.29 7.90 19.65
N VAL A 207 -47.23 8.76 20.05
CA VAL A 207 -47.08 10.23 19.93
C VAL A 207 -46.68 10.81 21.27
N VAL A 208 -45.43 11.28 21.34
CA VAL A 208 -44.80 11.90 22.51
C VAL A 208 -44.73 13.42 22.30
N ALA A 209 -44.83 14.19 23.38
CA ALA A 209 -44.62 15.64 23.36
C ALA A 209 -43.70 16.06 24.51
N VAL A 210 -42.61 16.74 24.18
CA VAL A 210 -41.63 17.33 25.09
C VAL A 210 -41.76 18.85 24.98
N ALA A 211 -41.79 19.57 26.10
CA ALA A 211 -41.97 21.03 26.13
C ALA A 211 -40.76 21.71 26.78
N VAL A 212 -40.18 22.70 26.09
CA VAL A 212 -38.83 23.22 26.40
C VAL A 212 -38.88 24.47 27.29
N ASP A 213 -39.78 25.44 27.04
CA ASP A 213 -39.94 26.60 27.94
C ASP A 213 -40.65 26.21 29.27
N THR A 214 -39.83 25.73 30.20
CA THR A 214 -40.03 25.69 31.66
C THR A 214 -38.76 26.02 32.48
N PHE A 215 -37.60 26.20 31.84
CA PHE A 215 -36.28 26.32 32.51
C PHE A 215 -35.70 27.75 32.55
N ALA A 216 -36.47 28.75 32.11
CA ALA A 216 -35.97 30.10 31.88
C ALA A 216 -35.56 30.86 33.16
N THR A 217 -34.26 30.82 33.54
CA THR A 217 -33.43 32.03 33.67
C THR A 217 -31.91 31.74 33.80
N LYS A 218 -31.13 32.23 32.81
CA LYS A 218 -29.69 32.61 32.82
C LYS A 218 -28.55 31.60 32.45
N GLN A 219 -27.96 31.94 31.30
CA GLN A 219 -26.52 32.29 31.12
C GLN A 219 -25.44 31.24 30.84
N ASN A 220 -25.74 29.94 30.73
CA ASN A 220 -24.94 29.02 29.90
C ASN A 220 -25.88 28.24 28.97
N ALA A 221 -25.35 27.53 27.97
CA ALA A 221 -26.16 26.92 26.91
C ALA A 221 -27.20 25.91 27.44
N ASN A 222 -28.42 25.98 26.92
CA ASN A 222 -29.54 25.11 27.31
C ASN A 222 -29.47 23.76 26.57
N ASP A 223 -28.42 22.98 26.86
CA ASP A 223 -28.16 21.69 26.21
C ASP A 223 -29.06 20.58 26.80
N ILE A 224 -30.03 20.09 26.02
CA ILE A 224 -30.97 19.02 26.44
C ILE A 224 -30.83 17.80 25.52
N THR A 225 -30.36 16.66 26.05
CA THR A 225 -30.34 15.38 25.30
C THR A 225 -31.62 14.58 25.54
N ILE A 226 -32.33 14.18 24.49
CA ILE A 226 -33.50 13.29 24.55
C ILE A 226 -33.05 11.86 24.25
N VAL A 227 -33.37 10.92 25.15
CA VAL A 227 -32.96 9.50 25.08
C VAL A 227 -34.18 8.61 25.22
N ASN A 228 -34.30 7.58 24.39
CA ASN A 228 -35.39 6.61 24.49
C ASN A 228 -35.01 5.35 25.28
N THR A 229 -35.88 4.92 26.20
CA THR A 229 -35.80 3.62 26.89
C THR A 229 -37.17 2.93 26.97
N SER A 230 -38.12 3.37 26.14
CA SER A 230 -39.45 2.77 25.99
C SER A 230 -39.37 1.44 25.24
N THR A 231 -40.20 0.47 25.66
CA THR A 231 -40.48 -0.75 24.91
C THR A 231 -41.76 -0.67 24.06
N ASP A 232 -42.57 0.38 24.26
CA ASP A 232 -43.67 0.75 23.36
C ASP A 232 -43.13 1.67 22.23
N PRO A 233 -43.52 1.44 20.96
CA PRO A 233 -42.91 2.08 19.79
C PRO A 233 -43.30 3.55 19.61
N ILE A 234 -42.37 4.35 19.08
CA ILE A 234 -42.54 5.80 18.85
C ILE A 234 -42.86 6.05 17.37
N THR A 235 -43.90 6.84 17.11
CA THR A 235 -44.32 7.24 15.75
C THR A 235 -44.19 8.74 15.52
N THR A 236 -44.25 9.56 16.57
CA THR A 236 -44.02 11.00 16.47
C THR A 236 -43.45 11.58 17.77
N LEU A 237 -42.30 12.24 17.68
CA LEU A 237 -41.71 13.03 18.76
C LEU A 237 -41.98 14.52 18.48
N THR A 238 -42.91 15.12 19.22
CA THR A 238 -43.16 16.56 19.14
C THR A 238 -42.30 17.31 20.14
N ILE A 239 -41.55 18.31 19.68
CA ILE A 239 -40.77 19.23 20.53
C ILE A 239 -41.47 20.59 20.49
N GLU A 240 -42.07 21.00 21.61
CA GLU A 240 -42.90 22.21 21.72
C GLU A 240 -42.19 23.34 22.46
N LYS A 241 -42.38 24.57 21.97
CA LYS A 241 -41.74 25.80 22.47
C LYS A 241 -40.22 25.83 22.29
N PHE A 242 -39.76 25.45 21.10
CA PHE A 242 -38.43 25.84 20.62
C PHE A 242 -38.37 27.38 20.55
N GLY A 243 -37.28 27.99 21.01
CA GLY A 243 -37.03 29.44 20.95
C GLY A 243 -37.82 30.30 21.95
N ASP A 244 -37.10 31.06 22.77
CA ASP A 244 -37.66 32.08 23.65
C ASP A 244 -37.76 33.48 22.96
N ASN A 245 -37.49 34.59 23.66
CA ASN A 245 -37.41 35.94 23.08
C ASN A 245 -36.10 36.67 23.46
N GLU A 246 -35.08 35.93 23.91
CA GLU A 246 -33.73 36.42 24.20
C GLU A 246 -32.79 36.07 23.02
N ASN A 247 -31.60 36.68 22.99
CA ASN A 247 -30.59 36.44 21.95
C ASN A 247 -29.58 35.38 22.41
N GLN A 248 -30.07 34.18 22.70
CA GLN A 248 -29.29 32.98 23.04
C GLN A 248 -29.66 31.86 22.06
N GLN A 249 -28.84 30.82 21.97
CA GLN A 249 -29.13 29.62 21.20
C GLN A 249 -29.51 28.49 22.16
N ASP A 250 -30.67 27.88 21.94
CA ASP A 250 -31.04 26.61 22.57
C ASP A 250 -30.53 25.44 21.70
N ILE A 251 -29.95 24.40 22.31
CA ILE A 251 -29.45 23.20 21.60
C ILE A 251 -30.14 21.95 22.16
N ILE A 252 -30.84 21.22 21.30
CA ILE A 252 -31.50 19.97 21.68
C ILE A 252 -30.87 18.80 20.93
N ARG A 253 -30.30 17.86 21.68
CA ARG A 253 -29.71 16.62 21.13
C ARG A 253 -30.74 15.48 21.17
N VAL A 254 -30.70 14.57 20.21
CA VAL A 254 -31.52 13.35 20.19
C VAL A 254 -30.64 12.17 19.81
N ASP A 255 -30.48 11.21 20.73
CA ASP A 255 -29.72 9.97 20.51
C ASP A 255 -30.57 8.97 19.71
N LEU A 256 -30.37 8.91 18.38
CA LEU A 256 -31.16 8.05 17.50
C LEU A 256 -30.85 6.56 17.69
N SER A 257 -29.66 6.19 18.20
CA SER A 257 -29.26 4.78 18.39
C SER A 257 -30.23 4.00 19.29
N GLN A 258 -30.94 4.71 20.17
CA GLN A 258 -31.90 4.19 21.14
C GLN A 258 -33.35 4.10 20.60
N TYR A 259 -33.56 4.33 19.30
CA TYR A 259 -34.86 4.24 18.62
C TYR A 259 -34.85 3.11 17.59
N SER A 260 -35.78 2.15 17.68
CA SER A 260 -35.87 0.99 16.76
C SER A 260 -37.13 1.03 15.89
N ASP A 261 -37.57 2.23 15.49
CA ASP A 261 -38.79 2.52 14.73
C ASP A 261 -38.53 3.66 13.72
N ASN A 262 -39.21 3.65 12.57
CA ASN A 262 -39.27 4.85 11.72
C ASN A 262 -40.25 5.88 12.32
N PHE A 263 -39.78 7.09 12.63
CA PHE A 263 -40.58 8.10 13.33
C PHE A 263 -40.41 9.52 12.79
N THR A 264 -41.35 10.41 13.14
CA THR A 264 -41.30 11.83 12.75
C THR A 264 -40.97 12.73 13.94
N ILE A 265 -39.97 13.59 13.81
CA ILE A 265 -39.71 14.70 14.74
C ILE A 265 -40.49 15.94 14.24
N VAL A 266 -41.26 16.58 15.12
CA VAL A 266 -42.03 17.78 14.79
C VAL A 266 -41.59 18.92 15.71
N LEU A 267 -40.87 19.90 15.18
CA LEU A 267 -40.42 21.08 15.92
C LEU A 267 -41.49 22.17 15.85
N LYS A 268 -41.96 22.65 17.00
CA LYS A 268 -42.88 23.79 17.09
C LYS A 268 -42.20 24.97 17.77
N ASN A 269 -41.61 25.85 16.96
CA ASN A 269 -41.04 27.10 17.45
C ASN A 269 -42.16 28.08 17.84
N THR A 270 -41.99 28.77 18.97
CA THR A 270 -42.93 29.80 19.45
C THR A 270 -42.33 31.19 19.64
N GLY A 271 -41.01 31.30 19.45
CA GLY A 271 -40.25 32.54 19.49
C GLY A 271 -40.26 33.30 18.17
N SER A 272 -39.27 34.18 18.00
CA SER A 272 -39.02 34.89 16.74
C SER A 272 -37.54 35.08 16.40
N ASN A 273 -36.66 34.33 17.07
CA ASN A 273 -35.26 34.17 16.69
C ASN A 273 -35.08 32.94 15.79
N VAL A 274 -33.90 32.82 15.17
CA VAL A 274 -33.65 31.87 14.07
C VAL A 274 -32.35 31.08 14.29
N GLN A 275 -31.88 30.97 15.54
CA GLN A 275 -30.56 30.43 15.88
C GLN A 275 -30.61 29.20 16.81
N ASP A 276 -31.80 28.70 17.12
CA ASP A 276 -32.00 27.49 17.92
C ASP A 276 -31.71 26.24 17.08
N GLN A 277 -31.00 25.24 17.61
CA GLN A 277 -30.47 24.10 16.84
C GLN A 277 -30.97 22.74 17.37
N LEU A 278 -31.28 21.83 16.43
CA LEU A 278 -31.60 20.43 16.70
C LEU A 278 -30.43 19.57 16.22
N PHE A 279 -29.80 18.84 17.13
CA PHE A 279 -28.74 17.88 16.84
C PHE A 279 -29.30 16.44 16.92
N LEU A 280 -28.86 15.58 16.01
CA LEU A 280 -29.30 14.21 15.86
C LEU A 280 -28.06 13.29 15.86
N GLU A 281 -27.87 12.53 16.92
CA GLU A 281 -26.70 11.66 17.09
C GLU A 281 -26.95 10.30 16.40
N GLY A 282 -25.93 9.76 15.72
CA GLY A 282 -25.99 8.44 15.07
C GLY A 282 -26.55 8.43 13.64
N LEU A 283 -26.58 9.58 12.95
CA LEU A 283 -26.97 9.67 11.55
C LEU A 283 -26.02 8.91 10.60
N GLN A 284 -26.55 8.56 9.43
CA GLN A 284 -25.83 7.91 8.31
C GLN A 284 -26.08 8.62 6.97
N SER A 285 -27.17 9.38 6.84
CA SER A 285 -27.40 10.33 5.76
C SER A 285 -28.43 11.38 6.16
N PHE A 286 -28.39 12.56 5.53
CA PHE A 286 -29.33 13.66 5.76
C PHE A 286 -29.71 14.34 4.44
N THR A 287 -30.99 14.67 4.24
CA THR A 287 -31.50 15.17 2.95
C THR A 287 -32.64 16.17 3.14
N ASP A 288 -32.59 17.35 2.50
CA ASP A 288 -33.77 18.23 2.36
C ASP A 288 -34.70 17.66 1.29
N ASN A 289 -35.97 17.43 1.63
CA ASN A 289 -36.95 16.89 0.69
C ASN A 289 -37.55 17.98 -0.24
N GLY A 290 -36.93 19.16 -0.33
CA GLY A 290 -37.34 20.31 -1.17
C GLY A 290 -38.69 20.93 -0.79
N ASN A 291 -39.24 20.54 0.36
CA ASN A 291 -40.62 20.81 0.77
C ASN A 291 -40.74 21.43 2.17
N GLY A 292 -39.62 21.73 2.82
CA GLY A 292 -39.56 22.21 4.21
C GLY A 292 -39.62 21.10 5.26
N THR A 293 -39.20 19.88 4.91
CA THR A 293 -38.96 18.76 5.83
C THR A 293 -37.68 18.05 5.45
N TYR A 294 -36.97 17.51 6.43
CA TYR A 294 -35.71 16.78 6.24
C TYR A 294 -35.91 15.29 6.49
N SER A 295 -35.25 14.45 5.71
CA SER A 295 -35.21 12.99 5.88
C SER A 295 -33.79 12.61 6.26
N ALA A 296 -33.65 11.66 7.17
CA ALA A 296 -32.33 11.20 7.60
C ALA A 296 -32.36 9.72 7.96
N THR A 297 -31.26 9.00 7.71
CA THR A 297 -31.13 7.57 8.06
C THR A 297 -30.17 7.38 9.22
N TYR A 298 -30.34 6.29 9.99
CA TYR A 298 -29.54 5.99 11.17
C TYR A 298 -29.56 4.50 11.50
N TYR A 299 -28.52 3.99 12.17
CA TYR A 299 -28.50 2.62 12.69
C TYR A 299 -28.99 2.55 14.15
N ALA A 300 -29.90 1.62 14.44
CA ALA A 300 -30.35 1.34 15.80
C ALA A 300 -29.47 0.27 16.49
N THR A 301 -29.66 0.09 17.80
CA THR A 301 -29.00 -0.95 18.63
C THR A 301 -29.24 -2.41 18.21
N ASP A 302 -30.07 -2.68 17.19
CA ASP A 302 -30.23 -4.00 16.56
C ASP A 302 -29.57 -4.14 15.18
N SER A 303 -28.78 -3.14 14.78
CA SER A 303 -28.06 -3.08 13.50
C SER A 303 -28.97 -3.15 12.26
N GLN A 304 -30.19 -2.62 12.35
CA GLN A 304 -31.03 -2.31 11.19
C GLN A 304 -30.99 -0.81 10.90
N LEU A 305 -31.12 -0.45 9.60
CA LEU A 305 -31.17 0.93 9.15
C LEU A 305 -32.62 1.45 9.25
N TYR A 306 -32.79 2.58 9.93
CA TYR A 306 -34.06 3.24 10.16
C TYR A 306 -34.07 4.64 9.55
N THR A 307 -35.27 5.24 9.44
CA THR A 307 -35.48 6.57 8.87
C THR A 307 -36.22 7.47 9.86
N VAL A 308 -35.66 8.66 10.11
CA VAL A 308 -36.31 9.75 10.83
C VAL A 308 -36.69 10.87 9.85
N THR A 309 -37.83 11.52 10.07
CA THR A 309 -38.26 12.69 9.28
C THR A 309 -38.44 13.90 10.21
N VAL A 310 -37.75 15.01 9.94
CA VAL A 310 -37.84 16.26 10.72
C VAL A 310 -38.78 17.26 10.03
N GLN A 311 -39.77 17.76 10.76
CA GLN A 311 -40.77 18.72 10.29
C GLN A 311 -40.69 20.02 11.12
N PRO A 312 -39.96 21.05 10.65
CA PRO A 312 -39.84 22.34 11.33
C PRO A 312 -41.03 23.28 11.06
N GLU A 313 -41.79 23.62 12.11
CA GLU A 313 -42.77 24.72 12.07
C GLU A 313 -42.08 26.06 12.33
N ASN A 314 -41.35 26.56 11.32
CA ASN A 314 -40.61 27.84 11.25
C ASN A 314 -39.24 27.91 11.96
N ALA A 315 -38.49 26.80 12.04
CA ALA A 315 -37.08 26.81 12.45
C ALA A 315 -36.16 26.48 11.26
N ALA A 316 -34.91 26.94 11.29
CA ALA A 316 -33.85 26.37 10.46
C ALA A 316 -33.34 25.09 11.12
N VAL A 317 -32.89 24.11 10.33
CA VAL A 317 -32.24 22.90 10.82
C VAL A 317 -30.87 22.85 10.15
N THR A 318 -29.82 23.12 10.93
CA THR A 318 -28.44 22.79 10.55
C THR A 318 -28.16 21.39 11.07
N PRO A 319 -27.76 20.41 10.22
CA PRO A 319 -27.06 19.25 10.75
C PRO A 319 -25.78 19.71 11.44
N TYR A 320 -25.30 18.89 12.37
CA TYR A 320 -23.96 18.93 12.93
C TYR A 320 -23.53 17.47 12.93
N TYR A 321 -22.36 17.18 12.38
CA TYR A 321 -21.76 15.86 12.44
C TYR A 321 -20.84 15.82 13.67
N ALA A 322 -20.49 14.63 14.15
CA ALA A 322 -19.48 14.55 15.20
C ALA A 322 -18.10 14.60 14.54
N PRO A 323 -17.09 15.26 15.15
CA PRO A 323 -15.70 15.13 14.73
C PRO A 323 -15.34 13.65 14.54
N ASP A 324 -14.93 13.31 13.32
CA ASP A 324 -14.55 11.96 12.93
C ASP A 324 -13.07 11.84 12.51
N GLY A 325 -12.37 12.98 12.42
CA GLY A 325 -10.93 13.06 12.17
C GLY A 325 -10.57 13.07 10.69
N ILE A 326 -11.50 13.47 9.81
CA ILE A 326 -11.24 13.68 8.38
C ILE A 326 -11.73 15.08 7.99
N VAL A 327 -10.80 16.00 7.74
CA VAL A 327 -11.11 17.36 7.32
C VAL A 327 -11.63 17.32 5.87
N THR A 328 -12.94 17.52 5.70
CA THR A 328 -13.59 17.42 4.39
C THR A 328 -13.88 18.81 3.81
N GLY A 329 -13.56 19.02 2.53
CA GLY A 329 -13.98 20.19 1.75
C GLY A 329 -15.46 20.15 1.36
N VAL A 330 -15.83 20.75 0.23
CA VAL A 330 -17.21 20.69 -0.31
C VAL A 330 -17.21 20.55 -1.83
N GLU A 331 -18.40 20.50 -2.44
CA GLU A 331 -18.62 20.35 -3.89
C GLU A 331 -18.39 21.71 -4.62
N GLY A 332 -17.17 22.25 -4.57
CA GLY A 332 -16.87 23.64 -4.93
C GLY A 332 -15.49 23.91 -5.53
N ALA A 333 -14.78 24.91 -5.02
CA ALA A 333 -13.44 25.29 -5.46
C ALA A 333 -12.81 26.07 -4.31
N GLU A 334 -12.30 25.32 -3.36
CA GLU A 334 -11.96 25.73 -2.01
C GLU A 334 -10.46 26.05 -1.87
N VAL A 335 -10.08 26.48 -0.67
CA VAL A 335 -8.69 26.55 -0.23
C VAL A 335 -8.68 26.04 1.20
N MET A 336 -7.99 24.94 1.42
CA MET A 336 -7.88 24.24 2.69
C MET A 336 -6.47 24.49 3.25
N ASP A 337 -6.25 25.69 3.80
CA ASP A 337 -5.00 26.08 4.45
C ASP A 337 -5.02 25.81 5.96
N LEU A 338 -3.85 25.54 6.56
CA LEU A 338 -3.64 25.40 8.02
C LEU A 338 -4.58 26.28 8.88
N GLY A 339 -5.49 25.62 9.62
CA GLY A 339 -6.59 26.25 10.35
C GLY A 339 -7.92 26.33 9.58
N TYR A 340 -8.06 25.63 8.46
CA TYR A 340 -9.34 25.31 7.83
C TYR A 340 -10.11 24.36 8.75
N THR A 341 -11.38 24.67 9.03
CA THR A 341 -12.27 23.84 9.85
C THR A 341 -13.51 23.48 9.04
N ASP A 342 -13.91 22.21 9.09
CA ASP A 342 -15.01 21.66 8.29
C ASP A 342 -16.41 21.84 8.96
N LEU A 343 -17.40 21.01 8.58
CA LEU A 343 -18.75 20.98 9.17
C LEU A 343 -18.90 20.05 10.39
N GLN A 344 -17.99 19.10 10.58
CA GLN A 344 -17.89 18.21 11.74
C GLN A 344 -17.29 18.98 12.93
N GLY A 345 -16.32 19.85 12.64
CA GLY A 345 -15.49 20.59 13.59
C GLY A 345 -14.06 20.05 13.69
N ASP A 346 -13.61 19.26 12.71
CA ASP A 346 -12.23 18.85 12.51
C ASP A 346 -11.47 20.00 11.81
N GLU A 347 -10.20 20.25 12.17
CA GLU A 347 -9.38 21.40 11.73
C GLU A 347 -8.01 20.88 11.30
N ILE A 348 -7.44 21.36 10.18
CA ILE A 348 -6.04 21.07 9.79
C ILE A 348 -5.13 21.81 10.80
N ASP A 349 -4.52 21.13 11.77
CA ASP A 349 -4.10 21.77 13.04
C ASP A 349 -2.61 21.70 13.47
N GLY A 350 -2.13 20.64 14.14
CA GLY A 350 -0.84 20.65 14.87
C GLY A 350 -0.96 20.88 16.39
N VAL A 351 -2.08 20.45 16.98
CA VAL A 351 -2.45 20.57 18.40
C VAL A 351 -3.07 19.29 18.96
N ASP A 352 -3.75 18.47 18.15
CA ASP A 352 -4.10 17.09 18.53
C ASP A 352 -3.31 15.99 17.79
N GLY A 353 -3.04 16.19 16.49
CA GLY A 353 -1.92 15.63 15.72
C GLY A 353 -0.73 16.60 15.59
N ASP A 354 0.32 16.15 14.92
CA ASP A 354 0.93 16.94 13.84
C ASP A 354 0.36 16.33 12.52
N ASP A 355 0.27 14.99 12.44
CA ASP A 355 -0.43 14.16 11.45
C ASP A 355 -1.95 14.43 11.28
N ASP A 356 -2.39 14.75 10.05
CA ASP A 356 -3.76 15.10 9.62
C ASP A 356 -4.36 14.11 8.59
N SER A 357 -5.68 14.17 8.34
CA SER A 357 -6.34 13.46 7.22
C SER A 357 -7.37 14.34 6.52
N ILE A 358 -7.25 14.48 5.21
CA ILE A 358 -7.88 15.54 4.41
C ILE A 358 -8.51 14.96 3.14
N VAL A 359 -9.68 15.48 2.76
CA VAL A 359 -10.34 15.21 1.48
C VAL A 359 -10.85 16.53 0.92
N GLY A 360 -10.40 16.95 -0.27
CA GLY A 360 -10.92 18.14 -0.97
C GLY A 360 -12.37 17.94 -1.38
N GLY A 361 -12.57 17.06 -2.35
CA GLY A 361 -13.73 16.18 -2.44
C GLY A 361 -14.76 16.47 -3.54
N GLY A 362 -14.57 17.48 -4.39
CA GLY A 362 -15.46 17.66 -5.55
C GLY A 362 -15.37 19.02 -6.21
N GLY A 363 -14.23 19.31 -6.83
CA GLY A 363 -13.97 20.61 -7.42
C GLY A 363 -12.49 20.92 -7.51
N ARG A 364 -12.14 22.18 -7.78
CA ARG A 364 -10.74 22.60 -7.94
C ARG A 364 -10.25 23.32 -6.70
N ASP A 365 -9.63 22.56 -5.83
CA ASP A 365 -9.24 22.93 -4.50
C ASP A 365 -7.76 23.35 -4.43
N THR A 366 -7.32 23.66 -3.21
CA THR A 366 -5.93 23.98 -2.92
C THR A 366 -5.67 23.58 -1.48
N ILE A 367 -5.05 22.43 -1.28
CA ILE A 367 -4.82 21.78 0.01
C ILE A 367 -3.40 22.10 0.48
N ILE A 368 -3.26 22.52 1.74
CA ILE A 368 -1.97 22.70 2.41
C ILE A 368 -2.07 22.05 3.79
N ALA A 369 -1.56 20.83 3.92
CA ALA A 369 -1.64 20.04 5.16
C ALA A 369 -0.61 20.56 6.17
N GLY A 370 0.67 20.24 5.96
CA GLY A 370 1.76 21.20 6.07
C GLY A 370 2.89 20.84 7.03
N ALA A 371 2.67 19.92 7.97
CA ALA A 371 3.70 19.30 8.82
C ALA A 371 3.09 18.22 9.71
N GLY A 372 3.07 16.98 9.21
CA GLY A 372 2.52 15.80 9.87
C GLY A 372 3.00 14.53 9.17
N ASN A 373 2.26 13.44 9.30
CA ASN A 373 2.37 12.24 8.45
C ASN A 373 0.99 12.09 7.82
N ASP A 374 0.72 12.91 6.81
CA ASP A 374 -0.61 13.33 6.41
C ASP A 374 -1.21 12.38 5.37
N ILE A 375 -2.54 12.26 5.33
CA ILE A 375 -3.26 11.46 4.32
C ILE A 375 -4.25 12.34 3.58
N ILE A 376 -3.95 12.64 2.31
CA ILE A 376 -4.66 13.61 1.48
C ILE A 376 -5.28 12.92 0.26
N TYR A 377 -6.55 13.21 0.02
CA TYR A 377 -7.22 12.95 -1.25
C TYR A 377 -7.65 14.29 -1.85
N GLY A 378 -7.33 14.52 -3.12
CA GLY A 378 -7.88 15.65 -3.88
C GLY A 378 -9.36 15.43 -4.12
N ASP A 379 -9.68 14.64 -5.14
CA ASP A 379 -11.07 14.31 -5.51
C ASP A 379 -11.60 13.01 -4.83
N TYR A 380 -12.93 12.83 -4.80
CA TYR A 380 -13.57 11.81 -3.93
C TYR A 380 -13.54 10.36 -4.47
N ALA A 381 -12.38 9.71 -4.41
CA ALA A 381 -12.17 8.32 -4.85
C ALA A 381 -12.94 7.26 -4.01
N GLU A 382 -14.11 6.83 -4.50
CA GLU A 382 -14.86 5.60 -4.11
C GLU A 382 -15.05 5.28 -2.60
N VAL A 383 -15.01 6.25 -1.67
CA VAL A 383 -15.34 6.00 -0.26
C VAL A 383 -16.83 5.65 -0.10
N ALA A 384 -17.10 4.34 -0.08
CA ALA A 384 -18.40 3.71 -0.36
C ALA A 384 -19.62 4.28 0.39
N GLY A 385 -20.32 5.23 -0.23
CA GLY A 385 -21.63 5.72 0.25
C GLY A 385 -22.10 7.05 -0.32
N TRP A 386 -21.20 7.88 -0.83
CA TRP A 386 -21.50 9.21 -1.39
C TRP A 386 -21.30 9.20 -2.92
N GLN A 387 -22.16 9.93 -3.63
CA GLN A 387 -21.97 10.31 -5.04
C GLN A 387 -22.00 11.85 -5.10
N THR A 388 -21.23 12.43 -6.02
CA THR A 388 -21.36 13.85 -6.37
C THR A 388 -22.80 14.17 -6.79
N THR A 389 -23.30 15.35 -6.42
CA THR A 389 -24.72 15.72 -6.57
C THR A 389 -25.04 16.37 -7.92
N ASP A 390 -24.03 16.89 -8.62
CA ASP A 390 -24.15 17.41 -9.99
C ASP A 390 -24.19 16.31 -11.07
N LEU A 391 -23.73 15.08 -10.76
CA LEU A 391 -23.94 13.90 -11.62
C LEU A 391 -25.27 13.19 -11.28
N PRO A 392 -26.03 12.70 -12.27
CA PRO A 392 -27.18 11.84 -12.00
C PRO A 392 -26.70 10.45 -11.57
N SER A 393 -27.48 9.73 -10.74
CA SER A 393 -27.12 8.44 -10.11
C SER A 393 -27.05 7.23 -11.07
N ASN A 394 -26.76 7.50 -12.34
CA ASN A 394 -26.55 6.58 -13.45
C ASN A 394 -25.46 7.10 -14.41
N ALA A 395 -24.70 8.11 -14.00
CA ALA A 395 -23.40 8.44 -14.54
C ALA A 395 -22.31 7.71 -13.72
N TYR A 396 -21.22 7.35 -14.39
CA TYR A 396 -20.10 6.59 -13.84
C TYR A 396 -18.79 7.12 -14.44
N THR A 397 -17.75 7.19 -13.61
CA THR A 397 -16.34 7.23 -14.04
C THR A 397 -15.82 5.80 -14.26
N GLY A 398 -14.68 5.65 -14.93
CA GLY A 398 -14.07 4.35 -15.24
C GLY A 398 -14.77 3.54 -16.34
N ILE A 399 -14.39 2.26 -16.45
CA ILE A 399 -14.67 1.43 -17.63
C ILE A 399 -16.13 0.88 -17.66
N PRO A 400 -16.82 0.91 -18.81
CA PRO A 400 -18.12 0.27 -19.00
C PRO A 400 -18.11 -1.24 -18.67
N PRO A 401 -19.17 -1.81 -18.06
CA PRO A 401 -19.12 -3.16 -17.55
C PRO A 401 -19.13 -4.16 -18.72
N GLY A 402 -18.21 -5.12 -18.70
CA GLY A 402 -18.05 -6.11 -19.78
C GLY A 402 -19.32 -6.95 -20.05
N PRO A 403 -19.38 -7.63 -21.22
CA PRO A 403 -20.57 -8.35 -21.66
C PRO A 403 -20.98 -9.44 -20.65
N ALA A 404 -22.28 -9.48 -20.35
CA ALA A 404 -22.83 -10.38 -19.34
C ALA A 404 -22.50 -11.86 -19.65
N THR A 405 -22.01 -12.62 -18.65
CA THR A 405 -21.40 -13.94 -18.86
C THR A 405 -22.30 -14.93 -19.62
N GLY A 406 -21.99 -15.17 -20.90
CA GLY A 406 -22.76 -16.04 -21.80
C GLY A 406 -23.87 -15.34 -22.60
N ALA A 407 -23.82 -14.02 -22.74
CA ALA A 407 -24.56 -13.26 -23.74
C ALA A 407 -23.97 -13.47 -25.16
N GLU A 408 -24.78 -13.24 -26.19
CA GLU A 408 -24.34 -13.17 -27.59
C GLU A 408 -24.00 -11.69 -27.93
N VAL A 409 -22.76 -11.41 -28.35
CA VAL A 409 -22.29 -10.04 -28.67
C VAL A 409 -22.51 -9.74 -30.16
N PHE A 410 -22.86 -8.48 -30.48
CA PHE A 410 -23.06 -8.01 -31.85
C PHE A 410 -22.58 -6.57 -32.02
N SER A 411 -21.92 -6.26 -33.14
CA SER A 411 -21.64 -4.88 -33.56
C SER A 411 -22.60 -4.42 -34.67
N PHE A 412 -22.82 -3.11 -34.76
CA PHE A 412 -23.58 -2.48 -35.84
C PHE A 412 -23.04 -1.07 -36.16
N SER A 413 -22.28 -0.96 -37.26
CA SER A 413 -21.96 0.34 -37.85
C SER A 413 -23.15 0.91 -38.61
N ILE A 414 -23.45 2.19 -38.39
CA ILE A 414 -24.38 2.96 -39.21
C ILE A 414 -23.64 3.38 -40.50
N THR A 415 -24.26 3.17 -41.67
CA THR A 415 -23.70 3.62 -42.96
C THR A 415 -24.71 4.46 -43.74
N ASP A 416 -24.25 5.15 -44.80
CA ASP A 416 -25.08 5.87 -45.77
C ASP A 416 -26.27 5.04 -46.31
N ALA A 417 -26.17 3.71 -46.32
CA ALA A 417 -27.21 2.80 -46.80
C ALA A 417 -28.35 2.56 -45.78
N ASN A 418 -28.13 2.89 -44.50
CA ASN A 418 -29.08 2.69 -43.39
C ASN A 418 -30.00 3.89 -43.17
N LEU A 419 -29.63 5.06 -43.69
CA LEU A 419 -30.34 6.32 -43.52
C LEU A 419 -31.61 6.42 -44.36
N ASP A 420 -32.64 7.03 -43.78
CA ASP A 420 -33.77 7.59 -44.51
C ASP A 420 -33.44 8.99 -45.09
N ALA A 421 -34.26 9.48 -46.02
CA ALA A 421 -34.02 10.74 -46.75
C ALA A 421 -34.16 12.04 -45.90
N ASN A 422 -34.04 11.93 -44.58
CA ASN A 422 -33.92 13.02 -43.61
C ASN A 422 -32.75 12.78 -42.62
N GLY A 423 -31.88 11.78 -42.83
CA GLY A 423 -30.81 11.41 -41.90
C GLY A 423 -31.32 10.64 -40.67
N LYS A 424 -32.36 9.81 -40.80
CA LYS A 424 -32.89 8.97 -39.70
C LYS A 424 -32.59 7.49 -39.91
N VAL A 425 -32.08 6.82 -38.88
CA VAL A 425 -31.96 5.36 -38.77
C VAL A 425 -33.12 4.79 -37.92
N ILE A 426 -33.52 3.55 -38.19
CA ILE A 426 -34.39 2.75 -37.30
C ILE A 426 -33.79 1.34 -37.16
N LEU A 427 -33.19 1.05 -36.01
CA LEU A 427 -32.71 -0.29 -35.66
C LEU A 427 -33.86 -1.15 -35.14
N LYS A 428 -33.85 -2.42 -35.51
CA LYS A 428 -34.92 -3.39 -35.22
C LYS A 428 -34.33 -4.74 -34.85
N VAL A 429 -34.02 -4.88 -33.56
CA VAL A 429 -33.18 -5.96 -33.03
C VAL A 429 -33.74 -7.35 -33.36
N ASP A 430 -35.05 -7.57 -33.26
CA ASP A 430 -35.70 -8.86 -33.58
C ASP A 430 -35.62 -9.26 -35.07
N ALA A 431 -35.25 -8.33 -35.96
CA ALA A 431 -34.98 -8.64 -37.36
C ALA A 431 -33.57 -9.21 -37.57
N ILE A 432 -32.65 -8.98 -36.62
CA ILE A 432 -31.27 -9.44 -36.60
C ILE A 432 -31.18 -10.84 -35.96
N THR A 433 -31.88 -11.07 -34.84
CA THR A 433 -31.77 -12.30 -34.02
C THR A 433 -33.13 -13.04 -33.82
N PRO A 434 -33.71 -13.72 -34.85
CA PRO A 434 -35.13 -14.09 -34.85
C PRO A 434 -35.58 -15.25 -33.94
N ASN A 435 -34.73 -15.74 -33.02
CA ASN A 435 -35.05 -16.86 -32.10
C ASN A 435 -34.28 -16.74 -30.75
N LYS A 436 -34.41 -15.63 -30.01
CA LYS A 436 -33.73 -15.44 -28.72
C LYS A 436 -33.97 -16.60 -27.73
N THR A 437 -32.92 -16.97 -26.99
CA THR A 437 -32.95 -17.81 -25.78
C THR A 437 -31.88 -17.46 -24.74
N LEU A 438 -31.08 -16.42 -24.99
CA LEU A 438 -29.99 -15.90 -24.16
C LEU A 438 -30.02 -14.36 -24.19
N ALA A 439 -29.33 -13.72 -23.25
CA ALA A 439 -29.05 -12.29 -23.28
C ALA A 439 -28.17 -11.92 -24.49
N GLN A 440 -28.20 -10.65 -24.89
CA GLN A 440 -27.40 -10.13 -26.00
C GLN A 440 -26.75 -8.79 -25.62
N ASP A 441 -25.57 -8.50 -26.16
CA ASP A 441 -24.88 -7.20 -26.03
C ASP A 441 -24.70 -6.60 -27.45
N PHE A 442 -24.96 -5.30 -27.62
CA PHE A 442 -25.02 -4.64 -28.93
C PHE A 442 -24.24 -3.33 -28.94
N THR A 443 -23.09 -3.28 -29.60
CA THR A 443 -22.32 -2.04 -29.82
C THR A 443 -22.77 -1.35 -31.10
N ILE A 444 -23.03 -0.04 -31.04
CA ILE A 444 -23.47 0.79 -32.18
C ILE A 444 -22.44 1.90 -32.43
N THR A 445 -21.92 1.96 -33.66
CA THR A 445 -20.91 2.91 -34.15
C THR A 445 -21.40 3.63 -35.44
N ASP A 446 -20.63 4.58 -35.97
CA ASP A 446 -20.97 5.33 -37.19
C ASP A 446 -19.81 5.33 -38.22
N ASP A 447 -20.06 4.87 -39.46
CA ASP A 447 -19.06 4.80 -40.54
C ASP A 447 -19.08 6.08 -41.40
N ALA A 448 -18.52 7.17 -40.86
CA ALA A 448 -18.10 8.38 -41.59
C ALA A 448 -19.08 8.86 -42.71
N LEU A 449 -20.31 9.18 -42.31
CA LEU A 449 -21.45 9.38 -43.22
C LEU A 449 -21.29 10.54 -44.22
N THR A 450 -21.88 10.40 -45.42
CA THR A 450 -21.90 11.50 -46.41
C THR A 450 -23.23 12.26 -46.45
N GLU A 451 -24.30 11.70 -45.87
CA GLU A 451 -25.50 12.44 -45.45
C GLU A 451 -25.68 12.27 -43.93
N GLY A 452 -25.30 13.28 -43.13
CA GLY A 452 -25.18 13.17 -41.67
C GLY A 452 -26.39 12.63 -40.87
N LEU A 453 -26.09 12.00 -39.73
CA LEU A 453 -27.04 11.41 -38.79
C LEU A 453 -27.79 12.51 -38.02
N THR A 454 -29.11 12.40 -37.94
CA THR A 454 -29.95 13.33 -37.15
C THR A 454 -30.83 12.62 -36.13
N HIS A 455 -31.01 11.30 -36.27
CA HIS A 455 -31.90 10.55 -35.39
C HIS A 455 -31.64 9.04 -35.44
N LEU A 456 -31.32 8.46 -34.28
CA LEU A 456 -31.20 7.03 -34.06
C LEU A 456 -32.42 6.53 -33.28
N ALA A 457 -33.30 5.75 -33.92
CA ALA A 457 -34.40 5.09 -33.22
C ALA A 457 -34.11 3.60 -33.03
N ILE A 458 -34.23 3.11 -31.80
CA ILE A 458 -34.06 1.71 -31.46
C ILE A 458 -35.44 1.17 -31.09
N GLU A 459 -36.00 0.28 -31.92
CA GLU A 459 -37.37 -0.27 -31.76
C GLU A 459 -37.32 -1.80 -31.55
N LYS A 460 -37.47 -2.27 -30.30
CA LYS A 460 -37.64 -3.70 -29.94
C LYS A 460 -39.10 -4.14 -30.14
N GLY A 461 -39.32 -5.44 -30.37
CA GLY A 461 -40.49 -5.97 -31.11
C GLY A 461 -41.31 -7.05 -30.42
N GLY A 462 -41.24 -7.16 -29.09
CA GLY A 462 -42.19 -7.93 -28.29
C GLY A 462 -41.91 -9.43 -28.16
N GLY A 463 -40.68 -9.79 -27.76
CA GLY A 463 -40.29 -11.12 -27.28
C GLY A 463 -40.21 -11.19 -25.76
N ALA A 464 -41.28 -11.59 -25.08
CA ALA A 464 -41.29 -11.70 -23.61
C ALA A 464 -40.66 -13.02 -23.12
N ASP A 465 -39.35 -13.16 -23.28
CA ASP A 465 -38.53 -14.21 -22.65
C ASP A 465 -37.98 -13.76 -21.27
N GLY A 466 -37.70 -12.47 -21.10
CA GLY A 466 -37.26 -11.86 -19.85
C GLY A 466 -35.75 -11.99 -19.60
N SER A 467 -34.94 -12.11 -20.65
CA SER A 467 -33.51 -11.83 -20.57
C SER A 467 -33.26 -10.32 -20.61
N ALA A 468 -32.25 -9.85 -19.87
CA ALA A 468 -31.73 -8.49 -19.97
C ALA A 468 -30.80 -8.41 -21.19
N ASP A 469 -31.12 -7.56 -22.16
CA ASP A 469 -30.20 -7.18 -23.23
C ASP A 469 -29.38 -5.94 -22.83
N ILE A 470 -28.15 -5.81 -23.33
CA ILE A 470 -27.29 -4.62 -23.20
C ILE A 470 -27.17 -3.94 -24.58
N TYR A 471 -27.17 -2.62 -24.59
CA TYR A 471 -27.02 -1.79 -25.80
C TYR A 471 -26.03 -0.65 -25.56
N ARG A 472 -24.86 -0.70 -26.19
CA ARG A 472 -23.79 0.31 -26.10
C ARG A 472 -23.86 1.27 -27.27
N ILE A 473 -23.65 2.54 -26.96
CA ILE A 473 -23.47 3.62 -27.95
C ILE A 473 -22.21 4.36 -27.53
N ASP A 474 -21.09 4.00 -28.16
CA ASP A 474 -19.81 4.71 -28.00
C ASP A 474 -19.84 5.99 -28.86
N LEU A 475 -19.92 7.12 -28.17
CA LEU A 475 -20.09 8.43 -28.80
C LEU A 475 -18.83 8.93 -29.49
N ALA A 476 -17.64 8.42 -29.18
CA ALA A 476 -16.39 8.85 -29.81
C ALA A 476 -16.40 8.62 -31.34
N ASN A 477 -17.13 7.59 -31.82
CA ASN A 477 -17.23 7.26 -33.24
C ASN A 477 -18.16 8.17 -34.06
N PHE A 478 -18.90 9.09 -33.44
CA PHE A 478 -19.92 9.92 -34.13
C PHE A 478 -19.40 11.35 -34.41
N ASP A 479 -19.87 12.01 -35.48
CA ASP A 479 -19.47 13.39 -35.85
C ASP A 479 -20.66 14.37 -36.09
N ASP A 480 -21.86 14.06 -35.57
CA ASP A 480 -23.12 14.79 -35.83
C ASP A 480 -23.96 15.13 -34.59
N ASP A 481 -24.79 16.19 -34.66
CA ASP A 481 -25.82 16.52 -33.65
C ASP A 481 -27.08 15.64 -33.79
N PHE A 482 -27.21 14.52 -33.06
CA PHE A 482 -28.33 13.57 -33.22
C PHE A 482 -29.30 13.41 -32.02
N LEU A 483 -30.45 12.79 -32.29
CA LEU A 483 -31.49 12.43 -31.30
C LEU A 483 -31.63 10.91 -31.22
N VAL A 484 -31.24 10.31 -30.10
CA VAL A 484 -31.59 8.93 -29.75
C VAL A 484 -33.03 8.88 -29.24
N THR A 485 -33.79 7.88 -29.69
CA THR A 485 -35.12 7.57 -29.17
C THR A 485 -35.25 6.07 -28.98
N ILE A 486 -35.33 5.67 -27.72
CA ILE A 486 -35.38 4.26 -27.30
C ILE A 486 -36.84 3.85 -27.14
N ILE A 487 -37.23 2.73 -27.76
CA ILE A 487 -38.58 2.16 -27.70
C ILE A 487 -38.47 0.64 -27.48
N ASP A 488 -38.56 0.23 -26.22
CA ASP A 488 -38.67 -1.16 -25.79
C ASP A 488 -39.97 -1.40 -24.96
N GLU A 489 -40.39 -2.66 -24.85
CA GLU A 489 -41.57 -3.12 -24.10
C GLU A 489 -41.23 -3.95 -22.84
N ASP A 490 -39.95 -4.24 -22.54
CA ASP A 490 -39.54 -4.91 -21.30
C ASP A 490 -38.96 -3.92 -20.26
N ALA A 491 -38.54 -4.42 -19.10
CA ALA A 491 -38.08 -3.62 -17.96
C ALA A 491 -36.78 -4.16 -17.33
N VAL A 492 -36.00 -4.90 -18.11
CA VAL A 492 -34.72 -5.51 -17.70
C VAL A 492 -33.55 -5.18 -18.63
N ASP A 493 -33.81 -4.55 -19.78
CA ASP A 493 -32.77 -4.12 -20.71
C ASP A 493 -31.98 -2.91 -20.17
N ARG A 494 -30.70 -2.86 -20.51
CA ARG A 494 -29.73 -1.84 -20.10
C ARG A 494 -29.19 -1.11 -21.32
N PHE A 495 -29.28 0.21 -21.35
CA PHE A 495 -28.61 1.04 -22.35
C PHE A 495 -27.40 1.72 -21.72
N VAL A 496 -26.29 1.74 -22.44
CA VAL A 496 -25.01 2.29 -22.00
C VAL A 496 -24.56 3.30 -23.05
N PHE A 497 -24.24 4.51 -22.62
CA PHE A 497 -23.56 5.51 -23.43
C PHE A 497 -22.13 5.62 -22.95
N GLU A 498 -21.18 5.54 -23.87
CA GLU A 498 -19.74 5.51 -23.60
C GLU A 498 -19.14 6.79 -24.23
N ASN A 499 -18.05 7.32 -23.66
CA ASN A 499 -17.43 8.60 -24.05
C ASN A 499 -18.34 9.85 -23.92
N VAL A 500 -18.93 10.06 -22.73
CA VAL A 500 -19.83 11.20 -22.45
C VAL A 500 -19.10 12.39 -21.80
N HIS A 501 -18.89 13.47 -22.55
CA HIS A 501 -18.18 14.67 -22.06
C HIS A 501 -19.01 15.58 -21.14
N THR A 502 -20.34 15.71 -21.27
CA THR A 502 -21.19 16.33 -20.21
C THR A 502 -22.58 15.71 -20.18
N ILE A 503 -23.27 15.80 -19.03
CA ILE A 503 -24.62 15.29 -18.82
C ILE A 503 -25.55 16.41 -18.31
N SER A 504 -26.78 16.46 -18.82
CA SER A 504 -27.79 17.40 -18.31
C SER A 504 -29.19 16.78 -18.38
N VAL A 505 -29.83 16.64 -17.21
CA VAL A 505 -31.19 16.10 -17.09
C VAL A 505 -32.22 17.23 -17.29
N ASN A 506 -33.07 17.11 -18.32
CA ASN A 506 -34.13 18.08 -18.56
C ASN A 506 -35.30 17.89 -17.58
N PRO A 507 -36.07 18.96 -17.25
CA PRO A 507 -37.23 18.88 -16.34
C PRO A 507 -38.42 18.02 -16.82
N ASP A 508 -38.30 17.35 -17.97
CA ASP A 508 -39.25 16.35 -18.48
C ASP A 508 -38.73 14.90 -18.44
N GLY A 509 -37.50 14.68 -17.94
CA GLY A 509 -36.87 13.36 -17.81
C GLY A 509 -36.02 12.94 -19.02
N THR A 510 -35.84 13.81 -20.03
CA THR A 510 -34.94 13.54 -21.16
C THR A 510 -33.52 13.98 -20.87
N TYR A 511 -32.52 13.22 -21.33
CA TYR A 511 -31.11 13.59 -21.16
C TYR A 511 -30.61 14.39 -22.37
N ARG A 512 -29.78 15.39 -22.12
CA ARG A 512 -28.94 16.06 -23.10
C ARG A 512 -27.49 15.77 -22.72
N LEU A 513 -26.78 15.05 -23.57
CA LEU A 513 -25.36 14.79 -23.40
C LEU A 513 -24.56 15.69 -24.35
N THR A 514 -23.29 15.92 -24.05
CA THR A 514 -22.29 16.30 -25.06
C THR A 514 -21.16 15.29 -25.06
N TYR A 515 -20.43 15.20 -26.16
CA TYR A 515 -19.28 14.31 -26.33
C TYR A 515 -18.30 14.92 -27.33
N VAL A 516 -17.03 14.51 -27.28
CA VAL A 516 -16.05 14.82 -28.32
C VAL A 516 -16.16 13.73 -29.39
N GLY A 517 -16.43 14.12 -30.63
CA GLY A 517 -16.62 13.18 -31.74
C GLY A 517 -15.35 12.86 -32.51
N ALA A 518 -15.46 11.97 -33.50
CA ALA A 518 -14.36 11.51 -34.35
C ALA A 518 -13.70 12.63 -35.19
N ASP A 519 -14.31 13.82 -35.27
CA ASP A 519 -13.76 15.03 -35.90
C ASP A 519 -13.06 15.99 -34.90
N SER A 520 -12.87 15.52 -33.66
CA SER A 520 -12.33 16.25 -32.50
C SER A 520 -13.12 17.53 -32.12
N ASN A 521 -14.40 17.63 -32.50
CA ASN A 521 -15.28 18.72 -32.06
C ASN A 521 -16.32 18.24 -31.03
N LEU A 522 -16.84 19.18 -30.25
CA LEU A 522 -17.88 18.91 -29.25
C LEU A 522 -19.28 18.93 -29.88
N HIS A 523 -19.99 17.80 -29.82
CA HIS A 523 -21.34 17.60 -30.37
C HIS A 523 -22.40 17.39 -29.26
N GLU A 524 -23.69 17.42 -29.61
CA GLU A 524 -24.81 17.28 -28.67
C GLU A 524 -25.80 16.15 -29.05
N VAL A 525 -25.70 15.00 -28.38
CA VAL A 525 -26.72 13.94 -28.47
C VAL A 525 -27.84 14.16 -27.43
N LYS A 526 -29.10 13.97 -27.87
CA LYS A 526 -30.27 13.96 -26.98
C LYS A 526 -30.79 12.54 -26.82
N VAL A 527 -31.08 12.12 -25.60
CA VAL A 527 -31.65 10.81 -25.29
C VAL A 527 -33.08 10.98 -24.80
N ASN A 528 -34.05 10.70 -25.68
CA ASN A 528 -35.45 10.63 -25.32
C ASN A 528 -35.82 9.18 -24.97
N ASN A 529 -35.93 8.89 -23.68
CA ASN A 529 -36.13 7.55 -23.13
C ASN A 529 -37.51 7.39 -22.45
N ASP A 530 -38.15 6.23 -22.63
CA ASP A 530 -39.36 5.80 -21.91
C ASP A 530 -39.07 4.65 -20.89
N LEU A 531 -37.82 4.19 -20.76
CA LEU A 531 -37.39 3.01 -19.99
C LEU A 531 -36.94 3.29 -18.54
N ALA A 532 -36.66 2.21 -17.80
CA ALA A 532 -36.34 2.21 -16.38
C ALA A 532 -34.83 2.31 -16.03
N GLN A 533 -33.93 1.96 -16.95
CA GLN A 533 -32.47 2.02 -16.73
C GLN A 533 -31.74 2.42 -18.02
N VAL A 534 -30.82 3.38 -17.89
CA VAL A 534 -29.89 3.89 -18.92
C VAL A 534 -28.70 4.41 -18.12
N ASP A 535 -27.48 4.10 -18.54
CA ASP A 535 -26.26 4.46 -17.83
C ASP A 535 -25.30 5.22 -18.76
N PHE A 536 -24.46 6.08 -18.18
CA PHE A 536 -23.54 6.97 -18.90
C PHE A 536 -22.12 6.81 -18.32
N TYR A 537 -21.13 6.59 -19.17
CA TYR A 537 -19.72 6.56 -18.80
C TYR A 537 -19.05 7.81 -19.37
N LEU A 538 -18.39 8.57 -18.51
CA LEU A 538 -17.80 9.85 -18.87
C LEU A 538 -16.61 9.67 -19.83
N SER A 539 -16.28 10.70 -20.61
CA SER A 539 -15.01 10.76 -21.35
C SER A 539 -13.96 11.50 -20.53
N PRO A 540 -12.66 11.13 -20.63
CA PRO A 540 -11.54 11.94 -20.15
C PRO A 540 -11.67 13.42 -20.53
N GLY A 541 -11.16 14.30 -19.66
CA GLY A 541 -11.28 15.76 -19.82
C GLY A 541 -12.72 16.31 -19.77
N SER A 542 -13.67 15.56 -19.20
CA SER A 542 -15.00 16.10 -18.84
C SER A 542 -14.84 17.18 -17.75
N PRO A 543 -15.68 18.24 -17.68
CA PRO A 543 -15.65 19.23 -16.60
C PRO A 543 -16.24 18.71 -15.26
N TYR A 544 -16.08 17.42 -15.02
CA TYR A 544 -16.32 16.68 -13.77
C TYR A 544 -15.05 15.96 -13.28
N PHE A 545 -13.95 16.06 -14.04
CA PHE A 545 -12.57 15.92 -13.56
C PHE A 545 -12.09 17.35 -13.21
N TYR A 546 -11.31 17.51 -12.15
CA TYR A 546 -11.02 18.80 -11.53
C TYR A 546 -9.54 18.96 -11.12
N ASP A 547 -8.79 19.73 -11.92
CA ASP A 547 -7.40 20.15 -11.67
C ASP A 547 -7.19 20.70 -10.23
N ASP A 548 -6.57 19.92 -9.37
CA ASP A 548 -6.30 20.18 -7.95
C ASP A 548 -4.87 20.67 -7.67
N SER A 549 -4.60 21.12 -6.44
CA SER A 549 -3.27 21.59 -6.03
C SER A 549 -2.98 21.27 -4.57
N ILE A 550 -1.99 20.42 -4.32
CA ILE A 550 -1.69 19.81 -3.02
C ILE A 550 -0.25 20.15 -2.59
N ASP A 551 -0.09 20.58 -1.34
CA ASP A 551 1.19 20.91 -0.66
C ASP A 551 1.18 20.13 0.67
N ALA A 552 1.75 18.91 0.67
CA ALA A 552 1.66 17.98 1.79
C ALA A 552 2.55 18.45 2.97
N GLY A 553 3.85 18.66 2.74
CA GLY A 553 4.65 19.61 3.49
C GLY A 553 5.90 19.04 4.16
N THR A 554 5.77 18.38 5.32
CA THR A 554 6.93 17.80 6.03
C THR A 554 6.56 16.61 6.94
N GLY A 555 6.94 15.42 6.50
CA GLY A 555 6.89 14.13 7.20
C GLY A 555 6.62 13.03 6.18
N ASP A 556 6.36 11.78 6.59
CA ASP A 556 6.17 10.69 5.61
C ASP A 556 4.67 10.65 5.18
N ASP A 557 4.34 11.32 4.08
CA ASP A 557 2.96 11.68 3.67
C ASP A 557 2.37 10.73 2.60
N ILE A 558 1.04 10.73 2.44
CA ILE A 558 0.30 9.94 1.43
C ILE A 558 -0.69 10.83 0.66
N VAL A 559 -0.58 10.88 -0.66
CA VAL A 559 -1.44 11.70 -1.55
C VAL A 559 -1.99 10.86 -2.71
N ASP A 560 -3.27 11.03 -3.02
CA ASP A 560 -3.95 10.58 -4.25
C ASP A 560 -4.69 11.81 -4.81
N GLY A 561 -4.24 12.36 -5.95
CA GLY A 561 -4.82 13.56 -6.58
C GLY A 561 -6.26 13.29 -7.03
N GLY A 562 -6.39 12.41 -8.03
CA GLY A 562 -7.56 11.56 -8.20
C GLY A 562 -8.16 11.58 -9.60
N PHE A 563 -8.57 12.75 -10.09
CA PHE A 563 -9.33 12.89 -11.35
C PHE A 563 -9.16 14.31 -11.93
N GLY A 564 -8.03 14.64 -12.57
CA GLY A 564 -7.78 15.99 -13.10
C GLY A 564 -6.35 16.21 -13.59
N ASP A 565 -6.07 17.36 -14.21
CA ASP A 565 -4.69 17.81 -14.50
C ASP A 565 -4.07 18.38 -13.20
N ASP A 566 -3.60 17.52 -12.30
CA ASP A 566 -3.32 17.85 -10.90
C ASP A 566 -1.90 18.42 -10.64
N THR A 567 -1.65 18.93 -9.43
CA THR A 567 -0.33 19.42 -9.02
C THR A 567 -0.04 19.08 -7.57
N ILE A 568 0.85 18.11 -7.34
CA ILE A 568 1.19 17.53 -6.04
C ILE A 568 2.63 17.92 -5.66
N LEU A 569 2.82 18.39 -4.43
CA LEU A 569 4.12 18.58 -3.80
C LEU A 569 4.15 17.73 -2.50
N GLY A 570 5.13 16.83 -2.37
CA GLY A 570 5.41 16.08 -1.14
C GLY A 570 6.06 16.99 -0.10
N GLY A 571 7.39 16.93 0.06
CA GLY A 571 8.15 17.96 0.78
C GLY A 571 9.46 17.49 1.43
N ASP A 572 9.63 17.77 2.73
CA ASP A 572 10.70 17.17 3.56
C ASP A 572 10.16 15.84 4.14
N GLY A 573 10.17 14.73 3.38
CA GLY A 573 9.38 13.54 3.70
C GLY A 573 10.01 12.16 3.43
N ALA A 574 9.14 11.19 3.11
CA ALA A 574 9.44 9.84 2.59
C ALA A 574 8.12 9.27 2.03
N ASP A 575 7.67 9.87 0.94
CA ASP A 575 6.25 10.05 0.66
C ASP A 575 5.67 8.98 -0.27
N THR A 576 4.35 8.96 -0.43
CA THR A 576 3.65 8.09 -1.38
C THR A 576 2.62 8.93 -2.14
N LEU A 577 2.96 9.31 -3.38
CA LEU A 577 2.21 10.26 -4.19
C LEU A 577 1.61 9.54 -5.41
N GLY A 578 0.32 9.74 -5.66
CA GLY A 578 -0.40 9.24 -6.84
C GLY A 578 -1.11 10.36 -7.60
N GLY A 579 -0.92 10.46 -8.91
CA GLY A 579 -1.72 11.35 -9.78
C GLY A 579 -3.13 10.80 -10.04
N SER A 580 -3.18 9.53 -10.48
CA SER A 580 -4.32 8.66 -10.79
C SER A 580 -4.88 8.70 -12.23
N ASP A 581 -5.59 9.76 -12.62
CA ASP A 581 -6.34 9.88 -13.89
C ASP A 581 -6.16 11.33 -14.40
N GLY A 582 -5.04 11.65 -15.06
CA GLY A 582 -4.63 13.06 -15.20
C GLY A 582 -3.63 13.42 -16.32
N SER A 583 -2.90 14.50 -16.10
CA SER A 583 -1.70 14.91 -16.85
C SER A 583 -0.93 15.85 -15.92
N ASP A 584 -0.21 15.22 -15.00
CA ASP A 584 -0.02 15.72 -13.65
C ASP A 584 1.37 16.31 -13.43
N ILE A 585 1.51 17.09 -12.35
CA ILE A 585 2.79 17.69 -11.96
C ILE A 585 3.10 17.25 -10.53
N ILE A 586 4.04 16.34 -10.37
CA ILE A 586 4.42 15.75 -9.07
C ILE A 586 5.87 16.12 -8.75
N ASP A 587 6.12 16.63 -7.55
CA ASP A 587 7.45 17.01 -7.00
C ASP A 587 7.58 16.34 -5.62
N GLY A 588 8.30 15.22 -5.52
CA GLY A 588 8.45 14.43 -4.28
C GLY A 588 9.14 15.23 -3.19
N GLY A 589 10.39 15.62 -3.44
CA GLY A 589 11.09 16.69 -2.72
C GLY A 589 12.40 16.25 -2.08
N ALA A 590 12.34 15.55 -0.95
CA ALA A 590 13.50 15.27 -0.11
C ALA A 590 13.31 14.09 0.89
N GLY A 591 13.03 12.91 0.35
CA GLY A 591 12.89 11.65 1.09
C GLY A 591 13.45 10.44 0.34
N ASP A 592 13.12 9.23 0.79
CA ASP A 592 13.19 8.04 -0.09
C ASP A 592 11.74 7.81 -0.56
N ASP A 593 11.33 8.45 -1.67
CA ASP A 593 9.93 8.66 -2.05
C ASP A 593 9.36 7.58 -2.99
N VAL A 594 8.03 7.45 -3.06
CA VAL A 594 7.30 6.58 -4.01
C VAL A 594 6.28 7.42 -4.79
N ILE A 595 6.38 7.40 -6.12
CA ILE A 595 5.52 8.18 -7.01
C ILE A 595 4.91 7.26 -8.08
N GLU A 596 3.58 7.26 -8.16
CA GLU A 596 2.79 6.68 -9.26
C GLU A 596 2.15 7.87 -10.04
N GLY A 597 2.36 7.95 -11.35
CA GLY A 597 1.66 8.90 -12.23
C GLY A 597 0.21 8.46 -12.42
N ASP A 598 -0.05 7.73 -13.51
CA ASP A 598 -1.33 7.04 -13.71
C ASP A 598 -1.53 5.83 -12.78
N ARG A 599 -2.80 5.47 -12.55
CA ARG A 599 -3.22 4.40 -11.64
C ARG A 599 -2.97 2.98 -12.18
N THR A 600 -1.74 2.48 -12.11
CA THR A 600 -1.40 1.15 -12.66
C THR A 600 -2.15 -0.01 -11.99
N GLY A 601 -2.73 -0.89 -12.81
CA GLY A 601 -3.43 -2.09 -12.35
C GLY A 601 -2.46 -3.22 -12.04
N PRO A 602 -2.53 -3.89 -10.87
CA PRO A 602 -3.80 -4.46 -10.42
C PRO A 602 -4.04 -4.37 -8.90
N SER A 603 -4.87 -3.42 -8.47
CA SER A 603 -5.57 -3.42 -7.18
C SER A 603 -4.73 -3.66 -5.91
N GLN A 604 -4.42 -2.59 -5.18
CA GLN A 604 -4.22 -2.67 -3.73
C GLN A 604 -5.35 -3.51 -3.08
N PRO A 605 -5.08 -4.34 -2.05
CA PRO A 605 -5.98 -5.40 -1.61
C PRO A 605 -7.17 -4.90 -0.77
N LEU A 606 -8.07 -4.13 -1.41
CA LEU A 606 -9.40 -3.82 -0.90
C LEU A 606 -10.10 -5.12 -0.52
N ALA A 607 -10.66 -5.15 0.69
CA ALA A 607 -11.11 -6.38 1.33
C ALA A 607 -12.49 -6.87 0.84
N ASP A 608 -12.85 -6.63 -0.44
CA ASP A 608 -14.17 -6.97 -0.97
C ASP A 608 -14.36 -8.48 -1.14
N THR A 609 -14.85 -9.08 -0.06
CA THR A 609 -15.28 -10.47 -0.02
C THR A 609 -16.67 -10.58 -0.62
N LEU A 610 -16.79 -10.44 -1.95
CA LEU A 610 -18.03 -10.69 -2.69
C LEU A 610 -18.49 -12.16 -2.50
N GLU A 611 -19.32 -12.39 -1.48
CA GLU A 611 -19.97 -13.68 -1.21
C GLU A 611 -21.02 -14.01 -2.29
N TYR A 612 -20.58 -14.36 -3.50
CA TYR A 612 -21.45 -14.93 -4.53
C TYR A 612 -21.90 -16.34 -4.12
N SER A 613 -22.98 -16.35 -3.33
CA SER A 613 -23.41 -17.50 -2.54
C SER A 613 -23.74 -18.74 -3.40
N TYR A 614 -23.01 -19.83 -3.17
CA TYR A 614 -23.10 -21.07 -3.96
C TYR A 614 -24.43 -21.81 -3.75
N ALA A 615 -25.44 -21.47 -4.54
CA ALA A 615 -26.79 -22.05 -4.52
C ALA A 615 -26.86 -23.48 -5.11
N GLN A 616 -26.11 -24.43 -4.55
CA GLN A 616 -26.15 -25.86 -4.87
C GLN A 616 -27.57 -26.44 -4.74
N ASN A 617 -28.28 -26.63 -5.85
CA ASN A 617 -29.60 -27.27 -5.84
C ASN A 617 -29.80 -28.31 -6.96
N SER A 618 -29.23 -29.49 -6.72
CA SER A 618 -29.43 -30.66 -7.60
C SER A 618 -30.89 -31.14 -7.63
N THR A 619 -31.45 -31.43 -8.82
CA THR A 619 -31.95 -32.78 -9.22
C THR A 619 -32.62 -32.77 -10.61
N GLY A 620 -31.96 -33.42 -11.59
CA GLY A 620 -32.25 -33.28 -13.03
C GLY A 620 -33.57 -33.83 -13.61
N GLY A 621 -33.82 -33.51 -14.88
CA GLY A 621 -35.04 -33.93 -15.59
C GLY A 621 -35.11 -33.66 -17.11
N GLN A 622 -34.62 -34.62 -17.91
CA GLN A 622 -35.01 -34.92 -19.30
C GLN A 622 -34.69 -33.92 -20.44
N ALA A 623 -33.97 -34.41 -21.45
CA ALA A 623 -33.78 -33.75 -22.75
C ALA A 623 -35.02 -33.83 -23.67
N ALA A 624 -35.12 -32.90 -24.62
CA ALA A 624 -36.04 -32.94 -25.75
C ALA A 624 -35.26 -33.07 -27.08
N HIS A 625 -35.77 -33.88 -28.02
CA HIS A 625 -35.20 -33.98 -29.38
C HIS A 625 -35.75 -32.88 -30.29
N PHE A 626 -34.88 -32.35 -31.16
CA PHE A 626 -35.20 -32.14 -32.58
C PHE A 626 -34.06 -32.70 -33.43
N GLY A 627 -34.27 -32.85 -34.75
CA GLY A 627 -33.25 -33.44 -35.61
C GLY A 627 -33.51 -33.33 -37.10
N ASP A 628 -32.38 -33.19 -37.80
CA ASP A 628 -32.06 -33.67 -39.15
C ASP A 628 -33.09 -33.47 -40.29
N GLN A 629 -32.80 -32.49 -41.17
CA GLN A 629 -32.55 -32.67 -42.62
C GLN A 629 -32.68 -31.31 -43.34
N GLY A 630 -31.59 -30.74 -43.88
CA GLY A 630 -31.64 -29.43 -44.56
C GLY A 630 -30.35 -28.98 -45.25
N THR A 631 -29.96 -29.64 -46.35
CA THR A 631 -28.78 -29.24 -47.15
C THR A 631 -29.00 -27.94 -47.92
N GLY A 632 -28.12 -26.94 -47.75
CA GLY A 632 -28.13 -25.72 -48.59
C GLY A 632 -27.11 -24.65 -48.20
N LEU A 633 -25.85 -24.82 -48.57
CA LEU A 633 -24.89 -23.71 -48.65
C LEU A 633 -25.24 -22.80 -49.85
N PRO A 634 -25.13 -21.48 -49.73
CA PRO A 634 -25.02 -20.56 -50.88
C PRO A 634 -23.60 -20.62 -51.47
N ASP A 635 -23.48 -20.47 -52.80
CA ASP A 635 -22.18 -20.31 -53.48
C ASP A 635 -21.85 -18.81 -53.62
N ASP A 636 -20.89 -18.28 -52.86
CA ASP A 636 -20.04 -17.13 -53.26
C ASP A 636 -18.66 -17.23 -52.56
N PRO A 637 -17.56 -16.67 -53.12
CA PRO A 637 -16.21 -17.00 -52.68
C PRO A 637 -15.60 -15.97 -51.71
N LEU A 638 -15.56 -16.32 -50.42
CA LEU A 638 -14.59 -15.78 -49.48
C LEU A 638 -13.21 -16.43 -49.75
N ASN A 639 -12.12 -15.68 -49.59
CA ASN A 639 -10.75 -16.15 -49.85
C ASN A 639 -10.22 -16.94 -48.65
N PHE A 640 -10.53 -18.22 -48.56
CA PHE A 640 -9.90 -19.10 -47.56
C PHE A 640 -8.40 -19.26 -47.85
N ILE A 641 -7.56 -18.81 -46.91
CA ILE A 641 -6.11 -19.03 -46.91
C ILE A 641 -5.80 -20.21 -45.97
N ASP A 642 -5.22 -21.27 -46.55
CA ASP A 642 -4.80 -22.51 -45.89
C ASP A 642 -3.31 -22.40 -45.50
N GLY A 643 -3.05 -22.13 -44.22
CA GLY A 643 -1.71 -21.83 -43.69
C GLY A 643 -0.92 -23.08 -43.28
N ASP A 644 0.20 -23.33 -43.94
CA ASP A 644 1.16 -24.39 -43.56
C ASP A 644 2.07 -23.92 -42.41
N LEU A 645 2.53 -24.86 -41.58
CA LEU A 645 3.11 -24.69 -40.23
C LEU A 645 4.45 -23.92 -40.14
N THR A 646 4.85 -23.18 -41.17
CA THR A 646 6.18 -22.53 -41.27
C THR A 646 6.20 -21.25 -42.12
N THR A 647 5.06 -20.60 -42.42
CA THR A 647 5.03 -19.47 -43.38
C THR A 647 4.09 -18.32 -43.01
N GLU A 648 4.60 -17.08 -43.17
CA GLU A 648 3.86 -15.82 -43.23
C GLU A 648 2.53 -15.96 -43.99
N SER A 649 1.41 -15.56 -43.37
CA SER A 649 0.10 -15.52 -44.03
C SER A 649 -0.26 -14.07 -44.35
N ARG A 650 -0.53 -13.76 -45.63
CA ARG A 650 -0.87 -12.40 -46.08
C ARG A 650 -2.38 -12.22 -46.22
N TYR A 651 -2.92 -11.19 -45.57
CA TYR A 651 -4.33 -10.86 -45.56
C TYR A 651 -4.62 -9.51 -46.24
N HIS A 652 -5.87 -9.30 -46.61
CA HIS A 652 -6.45 -8.02 -47.02
C HIS A 652 -7.73 -7.82 -46.20
N ASP A 653 -8.29 -6.60 -46.22
CA ASP A 653 -9.58 -6.30 -45.59
C ASP A 653 -10.68 -7.31 -46.01
N GLY A 654 -11.28 -7.97 -45.02
CA GLY A 654 -12.33 -8.98 -45.19
C GLY A 654 -11.89 -10.38 -45.60
N ASP A 655 -10.59 -10.72 -45.51
CA ASP A 655 -10.12 -12.11 -45.67
C ASP A 655 -10.46 -12.98 -44.42
N ILE A 656 -10.59 -14.31 -44.63
CA ILE A 656 -10.83 -15.29 -43.56
C ILE A 656 -9.73 -16.35 -43.59
N ILE A 657 -9.07 -16.57 -42.45
CA ILE A 657 -7.91 -17.47 -42.31
C ILE A 657 -8.26 -18.63 -41.39
N GLU A 658 -7.99 -19.86 -41.82
CA GLU A 658 -8.27 -21.09 -41.06
C GLU A 658 -6.98 -21.91 -40.85
N TYR A 659 -6.53 -22.00 -39.60
CA TYR A 659 -5.40 -22.84 -39.19
C TYR A 659 -5.89 -24.18 -38.62
N SER A 660 -5.34 -25.28 -39.13
CA SER A 660 -5.78 -26.65 -38.78
C SER A 660 -4.62 -27.51 -38.27
N PHE A 661 -4.59 -27.75 -36.96
CA PHE A 661 -3.48 -28.42 -36.27
C PHE A 661 -3.67 -29.94 -36.10
N GLY A 662 -2.54 -30.65 -36.06
CA GLY A 662 -2.46 -32.09 -35.82
C GLY A 662 -2.55 -32.50 -34.34
N GLN A 663 -2.35 -33.79 -34.08
CA GLN A 663 -2.34 -34.37 -32.73
C GLN A 663 -1.11 -33.99 -31.87
N GLU A 664 -0.06 -33.47 -32.48
CA GLU A 664 1.15 -32.96 -31.83
C GLU A 664 1.46 -31.62 -32.48
N VAL A 665 1.51 -30.54 -31.68
CA VAL A 665 2.00 -29.21 -32.07
C VAL A 665 3.29 -28.97 -31.29
N PRO A 666 4.39 -28.52 -31.92
CA PRO A 666 5.58 -28.11 -31.18
C PRO A 666 5.27 -26.96 -30.22
N ALA A 667 5.76 -27.01 -28.98
CA ALA A 667 5.74 -25.83 -28.12
C ALA A 667 6.57 -24.69 -28.76
N GLY A 668 6.14 -23.44 -28.61
CA GLY A 668 6.72 -22.30 -29.33
C GLY A 668 6.40 -22.28 -30.82
N THR A 669 5.21 -22.74 -31.23
CA THR A 669 4.76 -22.59 -32.63
C THR A 669 4.24 -21.18 -32.85
N LYS A 670 5.13 -20.29 -33.32
CA LYS A 670 4.82 -18.89 -33.65
C LYS A 670 4.13 -18.78 -35.02
N LEU A 671 2.96 -18.15 -35.08
CA LEU A 671 2.26 -17.75 -36.31
C LEU A 671 2.39 -16.23 -36.52
N THR A 672 2.44 -15.80 -37.78
CA THR A 672 2.62 -14.38 -38.14
C THR A 672 1.76 -14.01 -39.34
N LEU A 673 0.94 -12.96 -39.14
CA LEU A 673 0.14 -12.31 -40.18
C LEU A 673 0.93 -11.14 -40.78
N ILE A 674 0.71 -10.82 -42.06
CA ILE A 674 1.31 -9.65 -42.71
C ILE A 674 0.29 -8.99 -43.64
N GLU A 675 0.15 -7.68 -43.56
CA GLU A 675 -0.69 -6.87 -44.45
C GLU A 675 -0.34 -7.07 -45.95
N GLY A 676 -1.37 -7.20 -46.78
CA GLY A 676 -1.26 -7.43 -48.22
C GLY A 676 -1.30 -6.16 -49.09
N ASP A 677 -2.09 -5.17 -48.70
CA ASP A 677 -2.34 -3.94 -49.46
C ASP A 677 -1.55 -2.76 -48.87
N THR A 678 -0.67 -2.13 -49.65
CA THR A 678 0.12 -1.01 -49.12
C THR A 678 -0.67 0.31 -49.11
N GLY A 679 -1.30 0.65 -47.99
CA GLY A 679 -1.87 1.98 -47.73
C GLY A 679 -3.39 2.04 -47.73
N ILE A 680 -4.02 1.22 -46.88
CA ILE A 680 -5.34 1.46 -46.30
C ILE A 680 -5.11 1.38 -44.78
N GLU A 681 -5.54 2.37 -44.02
CA GLU A 681 -5.20 2.48 -42.57
C GLU A 681 -6.21 1.73 -41.67
N ASP A 682 -7.25 1.12 -42.26
CA ASP A 682 -8.26 0.29 -41.59
C ASP A 682 -8.58 -0.98 -42.40
N GLY A 683 -8.73 -2.13 -41.72
CA GLY A 683 -9.15 -3.38 -42.36
C GLY A 683 -9.28 -4.57 -41.41
N TRP A 684 -10.30 -5.40 -41.63
CA TRP A 684 -10.71 -6.47 -40.70
C TRP A 684 -10.26 -7.86 -41.17
N VAL A 685 -10.00 -8.79 -40.25
CA VAL A 685 -9.67 -10.20 -40.57
C VAL A 685 -10.26 -11.19 -39.54
N ASP A 686 -10.90 -12.25 -40.04
CA ASP A 686 -11.43 -13.38 -39.24
C ASP A 686 -10.37 -14.48 -39.10
N ILE A 687 -10.15 -14.99 -37.88
CA ILE A 687 -9.23 -16.09 -37.60
C ILE A 687 -9.94 -17.29 -36.94
N TYR A 688 -9.76 -18.46 -37.54
CA TYR A 688 -10.21 -19.75 -37.03
C TYR A 688 -9.03 -20.68 -36.68
N VAL A 689 -9.09 -21.33 -35.51
CA VAL A 689 -8.08 -22.30 -35.06
C VAL A 689 -8.75 -23.63 -34.68
N SER A 690 -8.32 -24.74 -35.29
CA SER A 690 -8.88 -26.08 -35.00
C SER A 690 -7.81 -27.11 -34.63
N PHE A 691 -8.12 -27.98 -33.66
CA PHE A 691 -7.23 -29.03 -33.17
C PHE A 691 -7.82 -30.43 -33.45
N GLY A 692 -7.13 -31.22 -34.27
CA GLY A 692 -7.59 -32.55 -34.70
C GLY A 692 -7.43 -33.64 -33.64
N SER A 693 -8.53 -34.26 -33.23
CA SER A 693 -8.50 -35.47 -32.38
C SER A 693 -8.91 -36.74 -33.13
N THR A 694 -8.17 -37.83 -32.91
CA THR A 694 -8.48 -39.17 -33.43
C THR A 694 -8.39 -40.21 -32.32
N ASP A 695 -9.28 -41.21 -32.35
CA ASP A 695 -9.19 -42.32 -31.40
C ASP A 695 -8.01 -43.27 -31.74
N PRO A 696 -7.54 -44.12 -30.80
CA PRO A 696 -6.45 -45.07 -31.06
C PRO A 696 -6.72 -46.15 -32.12
N ASN A 697 -7.89 -46.16 -32.76
CA ASN A 697 -8.25 -47.04 -33.87
C ASN A 697 -8.30 -46.30 -35.23
N GLY A 698 -8.24 -44.97 -35.22
CA GLY A 698 -8.22 -44.13 -36.43
C GLY A 698 -9.60 -43.78 -37.00
N ASP A 699 -10.67 -43.90 -36.21
CA ASP A 699 -11.97 -43.29 -36.55
C ASP A 699 -12.05 -41.87 -35.96
N ALA A 700 -12.71 -40.95 -36.68
CA ALA A 700 -12.96 -39.59 -36.20
C ALA A 700 -13.98 -39.60 -35.05
N LEU A 701 -13.72 -38.84 -33.99
CA LEU A 701 -14.57 -38.77 -32.80
C LEU A 701 -15.84 -37.96 -33.07
N SER A 702 -16.87 -38.60 -33.62
CA SER A 702 -18.20 -38.01 -33.81
C SER A 702 -18.97 -37.89 -32.48
N GLY A 703 -18.43 -37.12 -31.54
CA GLY A 703 -19.05 -36.72 -30.28
C GLY A 703 -19.46 -35.25 -30.35
N SER A 704 -20.73 -34.95 -30.13
CA SER A 704 -21.24 -33.57 -30.09
C SER A 704 -20.89 -32.91 -28.76
N GLY A 705 -19.67 -32.37 -28.67
CA GLY A 705 -19.43 -31.20 -27.82
C GLY A 705 -20.13 -29.98 -28.45
N GLY A 706 -20.60 -29.06 -27.62
CA GLY A 706 -20.82 -27.69 -28.09
C GLY A 706 -19.45 -27.02 -28.18
N GLY A 707 -19.19 -26.27 -29.25
CA GLY A 707 -18.09 -25.31 -29.22
C GLY A 707 -18.43 -24.23 -28.19
N VAL A 708 -17.43 -23.84 -27.40
CA VAL A 708 -17.48 -22.57 -26.67
C VAL A 708 -16.82 -21.56 -27.60
N GLY A 709 -17.61 -20.62 -28.12
CA GLY A 709 -17.05 -19.44 -28.76
C GLY A 709 -16.47 -18.55 -27.66
N TYR A 710 -15.20 -18.21 -27.80
CA TYR A 710 -14.61 -17.06 -27.12
C TYR A 710 -14.40 -16.04 -28.23
N GLU A 711 -15.22 -15.00 -28.23
CA GLU A 711 -15.03 -13.84 -29.10
C GLU A 711 -14.40 -12.76 -28.25
N SER A 712 -13.21 -12.33 -28.67
CA SER A 712 -12.51 -11.15 -28.17
C SER A 712 -12.13 -10.32 -29.39
N ALA A 713 -12.34 -9.01 -29.30
CA ALA A 713 -11.77 -8.06 -30.22
C ALA A 713 -10.39 -7.68 -29.68
N VAL A 714 -9.35 -7.90 -30.48
CA VAL A 714 -7.98 -7.60 -30.08
C VAL A 714 -7.57 -6.26 -30.66
N THR A 715 -7.29 -5.30 -29.78
CA THR A 715 -6.73 -3.98 -30.11
C THR A 715 -5.22 -4.05 -30.34
N ASN A 716 -4.65 -2.95 -30.82
CA ASN A 716 -3.30 -2.93 -31.38
C ASN A 716 -2.23 -3.30 -30.33
N GLY A 717 -1.19 -4.02 -30.73
CA GLY A 717 -0.04 -4.41 -29.88
C GLY A 717 -0.14 -5.76 -29.14
N GLN A 718 -1.35 -6.26 -28.85
CA GLN A 718 -1.52 -7.46 -28.02
C GLN A 718 -1.04 -8.77 -28.69
N SER A 719 -0.33 -9.61 -27.91
CA SER A 719 0.00 -11.00 -28.27
C SER A 719 -1.01 -11.99 -27.66
N VAL A 720 -1.49 -12.96 -28.45
CA VAL A 720 -2.53 -13.92 -28.00
C VAL A 720 -1.94 -15.32 -27.82
N LEU A 721 -2.04 -15.85 -26.60
CA LEU A 721 -1.50 -17.15 -26.20
C LEU A 721 -2.61 -18.21 -26.06
N ILE A 722 -2.46 -19.34 -26.78
CA ILE A 722 -3.51 -20.38 -26.83
C ILE A 722 -2.99 -21.72 -26.26
N TYR A 723 -3.53 -22.15 -25.11
CA TYR A 723 -3.14 -23.41 -24.46
C TYR A 723 -3.95 -24.63 -24.94
N SER A 724 -3.27 -25.74 -25.24
CA SER A 724 -3.88 -26.93 -25.85
C SER A 724 -3.82 -28.23 -25.00
N GLY A 725 -4.29 -28.15 -23.75
CA GLY A 725 -4.61 -29.34 -22.93
C GLY A 725 -3.41 -29.93 -22.14
N PRO A 726 -3.49 -31.20 -21.68
CA PRO A 726 -2.77 -31.69 -20.49
C PRO A 726 -1.28 -32.07 -20.71
N SER A 727 -0.58 -31.31 -21.55
CA SER A 727 0.85 -31.40 -21.79
C SER A 727 1.44 -30.06 -22.26
N ASP A 728 0.83 -28.96 -21.81
CA ASP A 728 1.35 -27.58 -21.81
C ASP A 728 2.04 -27.20 -23.14
N SER A 729 1.28 -27.35 -24.23
CA SER A 729 1.73 -27.08 -25.59
C SER A 729 1.08 -25.78 -26.09
N THR A 730 1.87 -24.70 -26.14
CA THR A 730 1.47 -23.36 -26.56
C THR A 730 1.46 -23.19 -28.08
N VAL A 731 0.64 -22.25 -28.55
CA VAL A 731 0.71 -21.66 -29.88
C VAL A 731 0.64 -20.15 -29.68
N ASP A 732 1.59 -19.45 -30.29
CA ASP A 732 1.79 -18.01 -30.10
C ASP A 732 1.41 -17.32 -31.41
N LEU A 733 0.38 -16.46 -31.41
CA LEU A 733 -0.03 -15.72 -32.60
C LEU A 733 0.38 -14.26 -32.46
N VAL A 734 1.34 -13.83 -33.28
CA VAL A 734 1.78 -12.44 -33.34
C VAL A 734 1.05 -11.69 -34.44
N ILE A 735 0.43 -10.59 -34.02
CA ILE A 735 -0.34 -9.64 -34.80
C ILE A 735 0.56 -8.41 -35.00
N PRO A 736 0.82 -7.95 -36.24
CA PRO A 736 1.55 -6.71 -36.46
C PRO A 736 0.65 -5.48 -36.19
N ILE A 737 1.27 -4.41 -35.70
CA ILE A 737 0.69 -3.10 -35.31
C ILE A 737 -0.11 -2.30 -36.37
N ASN A 738 -0.50 -2.93 -37.48
CA ASN A 738 -1.24 -2.33 -38.60
C ASN A 738 -2.71 -2.78 -38.67
N ALA A 739 -3.17 -3.69 -37.80
CA ALA A 739 -4.51 -4.25 -37.86
C ALA A 739 -5.44 -3.54 -36.86
N THR A 740 -6.28 -2.62 -37.35
CA THR A 740 -7.18 -1.84 -36.47
C THR A 740 -8.33 -2.66 -35.87
N HIS A 741 -8.59 -3.88 -36.36
CA HIS A 741 -9.45 -4.88 -35.70
C HIS A 741 -9.10 -6.32 -36.13
N ILE A 742 -8.99 -7.24 -35.17
CA ILE A 742 -8.91 -8.70 -35.40
C ILE A 742 -9.97 -9.43 -34.59
N GLN A 743 -10.71 -10.34 -35.24
CA GLN A 743 -11.74 -11.16 -34.60
C GLN A 743 -11.34 -12.65 -34.53
N PHE A 744 -11.30 -13.19 -33.32
CA PHE A 744 -11.13 -14.62 -33.08
C PHE A 744 -12.50 -15.31 -33.06
N VAL A 745 -12.81 -16.11 -34.08
CA VAL A 745 -14.13 -16.75 -34.24
C VAL A 745 -14.16 -18.19 -33.65
N GLY A 746 -13.13 -18.56 -32.88
CA GLY A 746 -13.18 -19.64 -31.88
C GLY A 746 -12.18 -20.78 -32.05
N VAL A 747 -11.91 -21.48 -30.94
CA VAL A 747 -11.00 -22.63 -30.84
C VAL A 747 -11.76 -23.95 -30.85
N VAL A 748 -11.64 -24.73 -31.92
CA VAL A 748 -12.37 -26.01 -32.08
C VAL A 748 -11.58 -27.19 -31.52
N ASN A 749 -11.75 -27.48 -30.22
CA ASN A 749 -11.09 -28.60 -29.54
C ASN A 749 -11.99 -29.87 -29.47
N HIS A 750 -11.59 -30.96 -30.13
CA HIS A 750 -12.32 -32.23 -30.17
C HIS A 750 -12.00 -33.20 -29.00
N GLY A 751 -11.69 -32.72 -27.79
CA GLY A 751 -11.62 -33.62 -26.62
C GLY A 751 -11.02 -33.13 -25.30
N GLY A 752 -10.43 -31.93 -25.24
CA GLY A 752 -9.85 -31.36 -24.01
C GLY A 752 -10.46 -30.01 -23.65
N TRP A 753 -10.18 -29.55 -22.42
CA TRP A 753 -10.28 -28.13 -22.10
C TRP A 753 -9.10 -27.42 -22.77
N ALA A 754 -9.36 -26.23 -23.28
CA ALA A 754 -8.37 -25.24 -23.68
C ALA A 754 -8.71 -23.97 -22.91
N GLU A 755 -7.68 -23.20 -22.58
CA GLU A 755 -7.77 -21.96 -21.81
C GLU A 755 -7.07 -20.89 -22.66
N ILE A 756 -7.66 -19.70 -22.71
CA ILE A 756 -7.14 -18.54 -23.44
C ILE A 756 -6.94 -17.48 -22.37
N GLU A 757 -5.69 -17.11 -22.15
CA GLU A 757 -5.34 -15.98 -21.31
C GLU A 757 -5.08 -14.80 -22.24
N PHE A 758 -5.74 -13.68 -21.95
CA PHE A 758 -5.45 -12.39 -22.57
C PHE A 758 -4.60 -11.61 -21.58
N THR A 759 -3.44 -11.13 -22.00
CA THR A 759 -2.69 -10.14 -21.22
C THR A 759 -3.30 -8.79 -21.53
N GLU A 760 -3.98 -8.20 -20.55
CA GLU A 760 -4.53 -6.85 -20.67
C GLU A 760 -3.37 -5.85 -20.61
N LEU A 761 -2.95 -5.35 -21.79
CA LEU A 761 -2.22 -4.10 -21.88
C LEU A 761 -3.20 -2.96 -21.55
N MET A 762 -2.74 -1.95 -20.81
CA MET A 762 -3.56 -0.79 -20.42
C MET A 762 -4.16 -0.11 -21.65
N ASN A 763 -5.35 0.45 -21.46
CA ASN A 763 -6.15 1.04 -22.52
C ASN A 763 -5.76 2.53 -22.63
N PRO A 764 -5.18 3.01 -23.76
CA PRO A 764 -4.59 4.35 -23.87
C PRO A 764 -5.68 5.42 -24.09
N LEU A 765 -6.54 5.56 -23.09
CA LEU A 765 -7.61 6.54 -22.94
C LEU A 765 -7.67 7.09 -21.52
N ASP A 766 -7.27 6.28 -20.54
CA ASP A 766 -7.14 6.64 -19.12
C ASP A 766 -5.61 6.69 -18.86
N ALA A 767 -4.95 7.72 -19.43
CA ALA A 767 -3.52 7.76 -19.76
C ALA A 767 -3.02 9.23 -19.87
N GLY A 768 -2.04 9.64 -19.06
CA GLY A 768 -1.60 11.03 -18.86
C GLY A 768 -0.25 11.41 -19.47
N ASP A 769 -0.07 12.67 -19.86
CA ASP A 769 1.25 13.23 -20.26
C ASP A 769 1.94 13.85 -19.02
N ASP A 770 2.52 13.05 -18.12
CA ASP A 770 2.92 13.47 -16.78
C ASP A 770 4.27 14.20 -16.69
N SER A 771 4.46 14.96 -15.61
CA SER A 771 5.63 15.80 -15.31
C SER A 771 6.14 15.57 -13.89
N ILE A 772 6.82 14.46 -13.66
CA ILE A 772 7.28 13.99 -12.36
C ILE A 772 8.72 14.45 -12.04
N THR A 773 9.00 14.76 -10.78
CA THR A 773 10.34 14.92 -10.21
C THR A 773 10.41 14.20 -8.86
N GLY A 774 11.48 13.40 -8.65
CA GLY A 774 11.77 12.77 -7.36
C GLY A 774 12.30 13.80 -6.36
N GLY A 775 13.63 13.91 -6.18
CA GLY A 775 14.21 14.98 -5.38
C GLY A 775 15.67 14.81 -4.94
N ASP A 776 15.90 14.97 -3.64
CA ASP A 776 17.12 14.54 -2.91
C ASP A 776 16.79 13.17 -2.25
N GLY A 777 16.94 12.03 -2.95
CA GLY A 777 16.34 10.75 -2.54
C GLY A 777 16.90 9.41 -3.06
N ASN A 778 16.11 8.34 -2.95
CA ASN A 778 16.40 7.02 -3.54
C ASN A 778 15.07 6.45 -4.03
N ASP A 779 14.52 7.12 -5.02
CA ASP A 779 13.07 7.18 -5.23
C ASP A 779 12.59 6.02 -6.11
N ILE A 780 11.30 5.70 -6.03
CA ILE A 780 10.63 4.71 -6.87
C ILE A 780 9.55 5.43 -7.65
N ILE A 781 9.72 5.55 -8.96
CA ILE A 781 8.83 6.30 -9.85
C ILE A 781 8.29 5.37 -10.94
N ASP A 782 6.97 5.36 -11.12
CA ASP A 782 6.25 4.70 -12.22
C ASP A 782 5.38 5.76 -12.92
N GLY A 783 5.63 6.05 -14.20
CA GLY A 783 4.81 7.00 -14.97
C GLY A 783 3.42 6.45 -15.31
N GLY A 784 3.31 5.13 -15.52
CA GLY A 784 2.07 4.47 -15.92
C GLY A 784 1.85 4.47 -17.43
N GLY A 785 1.50 5.60 -18.04
CA GLY A 785 1.59 5.72 -19.50
C GLY A 785 0.92 6.91 -20.20
N GLY A 786 1.77 7.78 -20.75
CA GLY A 786 1.50 8.67 -21.88
C GLY A 786 2.81 9.22 -22.45
N ASP A 787 2.88 10.45 -22.97
CA ASP A 787 4.17 11.02 -23.43
C ASP A 787 4.95 11.65 -22.24
N ASP A 788 5.34 10.83 -21.25
CA ASP A 788 5.79 11.27 -19.90
C ASP A 788 7.12 12.03 -19.84
N THR A 789 7.34 12.79 -18.76
CA THR A 789 8.60 13.47 -18.44
C THR A 789 8.96 13.30 -16.96
N ILE A 790 10.03 12.55 -16.68
CA ILE A 790 10.47 12.17 -15.33
C ILE A 790 11.93 12.60 -15.09
N ASP A 791 12.22 13.21 -13.94
CA ASP A 791 13.57 13.57 -13.48
C ASP A 791 13.77 13.06 -12.04
N GLY A 792 14.51 11.97 -11.83
CA GLY A 792 14.70 11.34 -10.51
C GLY A 792 15.32 12.32 -9.51
N GLY A 793 16.55 12.75 -9.78
CA GLY A 793 17.16 13.92 -9.16
C GLY A 793 18.58 13.69 -8.64
N ALA A 794 18.70 13.10 -7.45
CA ALA A 794 19.97 12.97 -6.73
C ALA A 794 19.96 11.88 -5.65
N ASP A 795 21.09 11.17 -5.53
CA ASP A 795 21.23 9.85 -4.90
C ASP A 795 20.79 8.71 -5.87
N ASN A 796 20.02 7.66 -5.52
CA ASN A 796 19.97 6.43 -6.38
C ASN A 796 18.54 5.97 -6.71
N ASP A 797 18.03 6.36 -7.87
CA ASP A 797 16.60 6.26 -8.18
C ASP A 797 16.24 5.02 -9.02
N THR A 798 14.98 4.61 -8.95
CA THR A 798 14.38 3.52 -9.74
C THR A 798 13.19 4.05 -10.52
N ILE A 799 13.27 4.04 -11.86
CA ILE A 799 12.29 4.71 -12.73
C ILE A 799 11.75 3.70 -13.76
N GLU A 800 10.43 3.52 -13.82
CA GLU A 800 9.72 2.90 -14.94
C GLU A 800 8.90 3.99 -15.65
N GLY A 801 8.98 4.05 -16.98
CA GLY A 801 8.22 5.01 -17.78
C GLY A 801 6.77 4.56 -17.99
N GLY A 802 6.59 3.31 -18.43
CA GLY A 802 5.27 2.71 -18.64
C GLY A 802 5.00 2.43 -20.11
N LEU A 803 3.98 3.08 -20.68
CA LEU A 803 3.53 2.90 -22.07
C LEU A 803 3.46 4.23 -22.84
N GLY A 804 4.53 4.61 -23.55
CA GLY A 804 4.60 6.00 -24.02
C GLY A 804 5.63 6.36 -25.10
N ALA A 805 6.23 7.52 -24.89
CA ALA A 805 7.31 8.11 -25.71
C ALA A 805 8.23 8.99 -24.85
N ASP A 806 8.57 8.45 -23.69
CA ASP A 806 8.87 9.19 -22.46
C ASP A 806 10.22 9.93 -22.52
N LEU A 807 10.41 10.86 -21.58
CA LEU A 807 11.68 11.49 -21.29
C LEU A 807 12.08 11.17 -19.84
N LEU A 808 12.89 10.13 -19.67
CA LEU A 808 13.36 9.65 -18.37
C LEU A 808 14.78 10.18 -18.12
N GLN A 809 14.97 10.96 -17.07
CA GLN A 809 16.26 11.42 -16.57
C GLN A 809 16.50 10.86 -15.16
N GLY A 810 17.66 10.24 -14.93
CA GLY A 810 18.05 9.73 -13.61
C GLY A 810 18.56 10.88 -12.75
N GLY A 811 19.71 11.45 -13.13
CA GLY A 811 20.19 12.72 -12.60
C GLY A 811 21.59 12.64 -12.01
N ALA A 812 21.72 12.09 -10.80
CA ALA A 812 22.94 12.23 -10.01
C ALA A 812 23.18 11.20 -8.88
N ASP A 813 23.34 9.92 -9.19
CA ASP A 813 24.44 9.07 -8.71
C ASP A 813 24.42 7.71 -9.41
N ALA A 814 23.48 6.79 -9.14
CA ALA A 814 23.46 5.46 -9.78
C ALA A 814 22.05 4.94 -10.02
N ASP A 815 21.47 5.36 -11.13
CA ASP A 815 20.03 5.24 -11.37
C ASP A 815 19.69 3.95 -12.15
N THR A 816 18.49 3.42 -11.93
CA THR A 816 17.99 2.16 -12.53
C THR A 816 16.68 2.38 -13.28
N PHE A 817 16.74 2.34 -14.62
CA PHE A 817 15.57 2.39 -15.48
C PHE A 817 15.03 0.98 -15.69
N LEU A 818 13.82 0.70 -15.22
CA LEU A 818 13.12 -0.56 -15.45
C LEU A 818 12.38 -0.50 -16.79
N VAL A 819 12.40 -1.60 -17.56
CA VAL A 819 11.76 -1.67 -18.87
C VAL A 819 11.02 -3.00 -19.04
N THR A 820 9.72 -2.91 -19.25
CA THR A 820 8.80 -4.01 -19.54
C THR A 820 8.34 -4.01 -21.02
N ASP A 821 7.51 -4.97 -21.43
CA ASP A 821 7.09 -5.09 -22.84
C ASP A 821 6.14 -3.96 -23.26
N ASN A 822 6.40 -3.40 -24.46
CA ASN A 822 5.68 -2.28 -25.09
C ASN A 822 6.00 -0.87 -24.54
N PHE A 823 7.13 -0.74 -23.83
CA PHE A 823 7.70 0.52 -23.31
C PHE A 823 7.39 1.78 -24.15
N GLY A 824 7.75 1.82 -25.45
CA GLY A 824 7.40 2.95 -26.31
C GLY A 824 8.51 3.48 -27.22
N ASN A 825 8.70 4.80 -27.23
CA ASN A 825 9.63 5.52 -28.11
C ASN A 825 10.56 6.48 -27.34
N ASP A 826 11.02 5.99 -26.20
CA ASP A 826 11.48 6.77 -25.05
C ASP A 826 12.90 7.33 -25.22
N THR A 827 13.23 8.31 -24.39
CA THR A 827 14.53 8.97 -24.31
C THR A 827 15.06 8.85 -22.88
N VAL A 828 16.07 8.00 -22.69
CA VAL A 828 16.65 7.70 -21.39
C VAL A 828 18.00 8.40 -21.21
N ILE A 829 18.15 9.11 -20.10
CA ILE A 829 19.36 9.87 -19.75
C ILE A 829 19.72 9.47 -18.31
N GLY A 830 20.85 8.79 -18.10
CA GLY A 830 21.35 8.50 -16.74
C GLY A 830 21.83 9.79 -16.07
N GLY A 831 23.13 10.00 -16.08
CA GLY A 831 23.69 11.32 -15.84
C GLY A 831 25.21 11.38 -15.83
N GLU A 832 25.70 12.56 -15.46
CA GLU A 832 27.11 12.81 -15.08
C GLU A 832 27.18 13.53 -13.70
N GLY A 833 26.11 13.38 -12.90
CA GLY A 833 25.97 13.89 -11.55
C GLY A 833 26.48 12.90 -10.49
N VAL A 834 27.06 13.41 -9.40
CA VAL A 834 27.51 12.58 -8.26
C VAL A 834 27.37 13.42 -6.99
N THR A 835 26.51 13.01 -6.07
CA THR A 835 26.27 13.64 -4.77
C THR A 835 26.84 12.82 -3.60
N THR A 836 26.45 11.54 -3.43
CA THR A 836 26.91 10.64 -2.36
C THR A 836 27.36 9.22 -2.76
N GLY A 837 27.30 8.85 -4.05
CA GLY A 837 27.61 7.51 -4.56
C GLY A 837 28.71 7.44 -5.64
N THR A 838 28.31 6.95 -6.82
CA THR A 838 29.14 6.70 -8.01
C THR A 838 28.26 6.72 -9.24
N ASN A 839 28.58 7.52 -10.26
CA ASN A 839 28.01 7.37 -11.62
C ASN A 839 28.05 5.90 -12.05
N PHE A 840 26.89 5.26 -12.13
CA PHE A 840 26.76 3.89 -12.61
C PHE A 840 25.32 3.57 -13.00
N ASP A 841 24.87 4.17 -14.10
CA ASP A 841 23.46 4.14 -14.47
C ASP A 841 23.15 2.87 -15.27
N THR A 842 22.00 2.23 -15.00
CA THR A 842 21.61 0.92 -15.53
C THR A 842 20.24 0.99 -16.19
N ILE A 843 20.11 0.48 -17.43
CA ILE A 843 18.80 0.11 -17.97
C ILE A 843 18.63 -1.41 -17.79
N ASP A 844 17.55 -1.82 -17.13
CA ASP A 844 17.19 -3.23 -16.90
C ASP A 844 15.96 -3.62 -17.72
N LEU A 845 16.21 -4.26 -18.85
CA LEU A 845 15.20 -4.80 -19.77
C LEU A 845 14.89 -6.28 -19.50
N SER A 846 15.26 -6.83 -18.33
CA SER A 846 15.00 -8.24 -18.02
C SER A 846 13.51 -8.58 -17.82
N GLY A 847 12.63 -7.58 -17.82
CA GLY A 847 11.18 -7.71 -17.91
C GLY A 847 10.62 -7.92 -19.32
N THR A 848 11.41 -7.70 -20.38
CA THR A 848 10.96 -7.81 -21.78
C THR A 848 10.89 -9.26 -22.27
N THR A 849 10.10 -9.54 -23.33
CA THR A 849 9.95 -10.87 -23.95
C THR A 849 10.11 -10.88 -25.48
N LEU A 850 10.76 -9.85 -26.04
CA LEU A 850 11.05 -9.73 -27.47
C LEU A 850 12.56 -9.51 -27.74
N PRO A 851 13.14 -10.12 -28.79
CA PRO A 851 14.56 -9.92 -29.12
C PRO A 851 14.96 -8.47 -29.39
N LEU A 852 15.93 -7.98 -28.62
CA LEU A 852 16.43 -6.61 -28.64
C LEU A 852 17.59 -6.42 -29.61
N ILE A 853 17.58 -5.28 -30.31
CA ILE A 853 18.68 -4.80 -31.16
C ILE A 853 19.23 -3.50 -30.56
N VAL A 854 20.38 -3.59 -29.92
CA VAL A 854 21.08 -2.44 -29.33
C VAL A 854 22.21 -1.98 -30.26
N THR A 855 22.24 -0.69 -30.59
CA THR A 855 23.32 -0.08 -31.39
C THR A 855 23.80 1.22 -30.76
N PHE A 856 25.05 1.23 -30.31
CA PHE A 856 25.70 2.43 -29.81
C PHE A 856 26.13 3.33 -30.97
N ASP A 857 26.08 4.65 -30.77
CA ASP A 857 26.53 5.67 -31.73
C ASP A 857 27.66 6.57 -31.20
N GLY A 858 27.96 6.48 -29.90
CA GLY A 858 29.03 7.18 -29.20
C GLY A 858 29.48 6.47 -27.92
N ASP A 859 30.25 7.18 -27.08
CA ASP A 859 30.58 6.72 -25.72
C ASP A 859 29.31 6.83 -24.84
N LYS A 860 28.91 5.76 -24.13
CA LYS A 860 27.64 5.70 -23.34
C LYS A 860 26.33 6.05 -24.09
N SER A 861 26.27 6.05 -25.43
CA SER A 861 25.07 6.49 -26.17
C SER A 861 24.66 5.55 -27.29
N GLY A 862 23.35 5.38 -27.50
CA GLY A 862 22.82 4.48 -28.52
C GLY A 862 21.30 4.44 -28.63
N ILE A 863 20.82 3.40 -29.31
CA ILE A 863 19.39 3.06 -29.47
C ILE A 863 19.20 1.57 -29.17
N ILE A 864 18.16 1.24 -28.41
CA ILE A 864 17.62 -0.11 -28.17
C ILE A 864 16.32 -0.25 -28.99
N SER A 865 15.97 -1.45 -29.46
CA SER A 865 14.70 -1.69 -30.16
C SER A 865 14.29 -3.16 -30.15
N ASP A 866 13.01 -3.45 -29.88
CA ASP A 866 12.37 -4.77 -30.08
C ASP A 866 11.95 -5.02 -31.56
N GLY A 867 12.07 -3.98 -32.42
CA GLY A 867 11.61 -3.95 -33.80
C GLY A 867 10.32 -3.16 -34.06
N THR A 868 9.64 -2.71 -33.00
CA THR A 868 8.39 -1.91 -32.99
C THR A 868 8.62 -0.57 -32.27
N HIS A 869 9.19 -0.68 -31.08
CA HIS A 869 9.47 0.33 -30.06
C HIS A 869 10.98 0.67 -30.06
N THR A 870 11.37 1.85 -29.57
CA THR A 870 12.80 2.26 -29.52
C THR A 870 13.15 3.18 -28.35
N ILE A 871 14.04 2.75 -27.45
CA ILE A 871 14.68 3.63 -26.46
C ILE A 871 15.90 4.29 -27.09
N THR A 872 15.99 5.63 -27.05
CA THR A 872 17.21 6.39 -27.35
C THR A 872 17.91 6.74 -26.04
N PHE A 873 19.07 6.15 -25.77
CA PHE A 873 19.76 6.30 -24.48
C PHE A 873 21.05 7.11 -24.54
N SER A 874 21.37 7.80 -23.45
CA SER A 874 22.65 8.49 -23.25
C SER A 874 23.10 8.54 -21.79
N GLU A 875 24.41 8.63 -21.59
CA GLU A 875 25.08 8.73 -20.28
C GLU A 875 24.97 7.48 -19.37
N ILE A 876 24.48 6.36 -19.92
CA ILE A 876 24.34 5.03 -19.27
C ILE A 876 25.63 4.20 -19.21
N GLU A 877 25.89 3.52 -18.08
CA GLU A 877 27.01 2.59 -17.88
C GLU A 877 26.68 1.11 -18.17
N ARG A 878 25.51 0.60 -17.76
CA ARG A 878 25.12 -0.82 -17.90
C ARG A 878 23.82 -1.02 -18.66
N LEU A 879 23.77 -2.11 -19.44
CA LEU A 879 22.53 -2.71 -19.95
C LEU A 879 22.37 -4.13 -19.40
N ILE A 880 21.20 -4.44 -18.85
CA ILE A 880 20.74 -5.80 -18.55
C ILE A 880 19.61 -6.11 -19.54
N LEU A 881 19.68 -7.23 -20.24
CA LEU A 881 18.79 -7.57 -21.34
C LEU A 881 17.81 -8.70 -20.98
N GLY A 882 17.01 -9.12 -21.97
CA GLY A 882 15.88 -10.02 -21.80
C GLY A 882 16.23 -11.52 -21.72
N PRO A 883 15.22 -12.39 -21.91
CA PRO A 883 15.34 -13.84 -21.98
C PRO A 883 15.28 -14.38 -23.42
N ASP A 884 15.48 -13.53 -24.43
CA ASP A 884 15.36 -13.83 -25.86
C ASP A 884 16.64 -13.47 -26.65
N ALA A 885 16.70 -13.84 -27.94
CA ALA A 885 17.97 -13.88 -28.68
C ALA A 885 18.48 -12.51 -29.21
N ASP A 886 19.28 -11.82 -28.40
CA ASP A 886 19.59 -10.40 -28.52
C ASP A 886 20.86 -10.06 -29.33
N VAL A 887 20.95 -8.81 -29.81
CA VAL A 887 22.07 -8.32 -30.64
C VAL A 887 22.54 -6.94 -30.17
N VAL A 888 23.72 -6.87 -29.54
CA VAL A 888 24.36 -5.62 -29.11
C VAL A 888 25.56 -5.28 -29.97
N ASN A 889 25.61 -4.03 -30.41
CA ASN A 889 26.72 -3.45 -31.16
C ASN A 889 27.23 -2.15 -30.49
N ALA A 890 28.10 -2.31 -29.51
CA ALA A 890 28.83 -1.25 -28.82
C ALA A 890 30.11 -0.81 -29.57
N SER A 891 30.31 -1.19 -30.84
CA SER A 891 31.54 -0.90 -31.60
C SER A 891 31.79 0.59 -31.93
N ALA A 892 31.02 1.50 -31.35
CA ALA A 892 31.20 2.94 -31.38
C ALA A 892 31.87 3.49 -30.09
N ASP A 893 31.78 2.76 -28.97
CA ASP A 893 32.29 3.16 -27.66
C ASP A 893 33.82 3.08 -27.57
N THR A 894 34.40 3.99 -26.78
CA THR A 894 35.86 4.13 -26.59
C THR A 894 36.31 4.19 -25.12
N ILE A 895 35.42 3.88 -24.17
CA ILE A 895 35.68 3.95 -22.72
C ILE A 895 35.45 2.62 -21.98
N GLY A 896 34.42 1.84 -22.36
CA GLY A 896 34.08 0.54 -21.76
C GLY A 896 32.59 0.45 -21.41
N VAL A 897 31.90 -0.61 -21.88
CA VAL A 897 30.49 -0.91 -21.54
C VAL A 897 30.37 -2.11 -20.58
N ASP A 898 29.29 -2.19 -19.81
CA ASP A 898 28.90 -3.37 -19.01
C ASP A 898 27.57 -3.94 -19.54
N ILE A 899 27.57 -5.18 -20.03
CA ILE A 899 26.40 -5.81 -20.66
C ILE A 899 26.17 -7.20 -20.08
N ILE A 900 24.94 -7.44 -19.64
CA ILE A 900 24.44 -8.75 -19.20
C ILE A 900 23.29 -9.15 -20.13
N ALA A 901 23.51 -10.15 -21.00
CA ALA A 901 22.53 -10.54 -22.02
C ALA A 901 21.35 -11.38 -21.49
N GLY A 902 21.42 -11.91 -20.26
CA GLY A 902 20.32 -12.63 -19.64
C GLY A 902 20.24 -14.10 -20.08
N ALA A 903 19.43 -14.40 -21.08
CA ALA A 903 19.35 -15.72 -21.71
C ALA A 903 18.90 -15.57 -23.17
N GLY A 904 19.37 -16.43 -24.08
CA GLY A 904 19.08 -16.25 -25.49
C GLY A 904 19.95 -17.09 -26.40
N ASN A 905 20.57 -16.46 -27.40
CA ASN A 905 21.68 -16.98 -28.23
C ASN A 905 22.47 -15.77 -28.77
N ASP A 906 23.15 -15.06 -27.88
CA ASP A 906 23.21 -13.61 -27.96
C ASP A 906 24.47 -13.11 -28.67
N THR A 907 24.36 -12.02 -29.42
CA THR A 907 25.46 -11.47 -30.22
C THR A 907 25.95 -10.15 -29.62
N LEU A 908 26.88 -10.24 -28.67
CA LEU A 908 27.50 -9.06 -28.05
C LEU A 908 28.78 -8.65 -28.80
N ILE A 909 28.87 -7.37 -29.17
CA ILE A 909 30.06 -6.75 -29.76
C ILE A 909 30.41 -5.50 -28.96
N GLY A 910 31.52 -5.54 -28.22
CA GLY A 910 32.11 -4.41 -27.49
C GLY A 910 32.78 -3.37 -28.40
N GLY A 911 33.54 -2.47 -27.80
CA GLY A 911 34.04 -1.24 -28.39
C GLY A 911 35.56 -1.19 -28.51
N SER A 912 36.13 -0.19 -27.84
CA SER A 912 37.58 0.01 -27.72
C SER A 912 37.97 0.58 -26.35
N GLY A 913 37.15 0.26 -25.35
CA GLY A 913 37.33 0.60 -23.94
C GLY A 913 38.04 -0.52 -23.18
N GLY A 914 37.47 -0.90 -22.04
CA GLY A 914 37.69 -2.20 -21.41
C GLY A 914 36.32 -2.77 -21.06
N ASP A 915 35.80 -3.64 -21.92
CA ASP A 915 34.39 -4.01 -21.95
C ASP A 915 34.10 -5.22 -21.03
N THR A 916 32.94 -5.21 -20.35
CA THR A 916 32.45 -6.34 -19.53
C THR A 916 31.25 -6.96 -20.20
N LEU A 917 31.38 -8.22 -20.61
CA LEU A 917 30.39 -8.94 -21.42
C LEU A 917 30.01 -10.26 -20.76
N ASP A 918 28.77 -10.38 -20.26
CA ASP A 918 28.17 -11.63 -19.83
C ASP A 918 27.14 -12.09 -20.86
N GLY A 919 27.40 -13.23 -21.51
CA GLY A 919 26.48 -13.83 -22.47
C GLY A 919 25.23 -14.46 -21.83
N GLY A 920 25.22 -14.68 -20.52
CA GLY A 920 24.08 -15.31 -19.88
C GLY A 920 23.92 -16.79 -20.28
N ALA A 921 22.75 -17.20 -20.77
CA ALA A 921 22.45 -18.61 -21.03
C ALA A 921 21.93 -18.86 -22.47
N GLY A 922 22.85 -19.10 -23.42
CA GLY A 922 22.52 -19.40 -24.82
C GLY A 922 23.67 -19.99 -25.64
N ASP A 923 23.48 -20.22 -26.96
CA ASP A 923 24.59 -20.50 -27.88
C ASP A 923 25.24 -19.17 -28.34
N ASP A 924 25.91 -18.46 -27.42
CA ASP A 924 26.24 -17.03 -27.55
C ASP A 924 27.48 -16.72 -28.41
N SER A 925 27.63 -15.46 -28.80
CA SER A 925 28.67 -14.95 -29.72
C SER A 925 29.24 -13.60 -29.23
N LEU A 926 30.18 -13.67 -28.28
CA LEU A 926 30.83 -12.53 -27.63
C LEU A 926 32.04 -12.02 -28.44
N THR A 927 32.18 -10.71 -28.58
CA THR A 927 33.31 -10.06 -29.27
C THR A 927 33.72 -8.86 -28.43
N GLY A 928 34.94 -8.86 -27.89
CA GLY A 928 35.39 -7.78 -26.99
C GLY A 928 35.59 -6.47 -27.76
N GLY A 929 36.13 -6.54 -28.97
CA GLY A 929 36.63 -5.36 -29.63
C GLY A 929 38.09 -5.16 -29.26
N ALA A 930 38.49 -3.93 -28.92
CA ALA A 930 39.90 -3.57 -28.82
C ALA A 930 40.29 -2.97 -27.45
N GLY A 931 40.12 -3.75 -26.38
CA GLY A 931 40.35 -3.31 -25.01
C GLY A 931 41.31 -4.17 -24.18
N ASP A 932 40.90 -4.39 -22.94
CA ASP A 932 41.50 -5.29 -21.94
C ASP A 932 40.31 -5.97 -21.23
N ASP A 933 39.60 -6.83 -21.98
CA ASP A 933 38.15 -7.05 -21.80
C ASP A 933 37.82 -8.23 -20.85
N PHE A 934 36.65 -8.21 -20.21
CA PHE A 934 36.19 -9.23 -19.26
C PHE A 934 34.99 -10.01 -19.79
N PHE A 935 35.15 -11.33 -19.92
CA PHE A 935 34.09 -12.23 -20.40
C PHE A 935 33.58 -13.15 -19.28
N THR A 936 32.27 -13.15 -19.05
CA THR A 936 31.57 -14.21 -18.32
C THR A 936 30.98 -15.22 -19.32
N VAL A 937 30.96 -16.49 -18.93
CA VAL A 937 30.60 -17.66 -19.74
C VAL A 937 29.86 -18.66 -18.84
N SER A 938 28.84 -19.35 -19.36
CA SER A 938 27.80 -19.98 -18.52
C SER A 938 27.31 -21.34 -19.10
N ASP A 939 26.03 -21.69 -19.02
CA ASP A 939 25.44 -22.94 -19.55
C ASP A 939 24.99 -22.75 -21.01
N GLY A 940 25.94 -22.74 -21.95
CA GLY A 940 25.72 -22.42 -23.37
C GLY A 940 26.69 -23.11 -24.34
N ASN A 941 26.63 -22.83 -25.65
CA ASN A 941 27.70 -23.17 -26.62
C ASN A 941 28.47 -21.93 -27.11
N ASP A 942 28.79 -21.08 -26.15
CA ASP A 942 29.33 -19.74 -26.28
C ASP A 942 30.62 -19.66 -27.13
N THR A 943 30.76 -18.58 -27.88
CA THR A 943 31.89 -18.33 -28.78
C THR A 943 32.45 -16.93 -28.58
N ILE A 944 33.69 -16.81 -28.08
CA ILE A 944 34.40 -15.52 -28.02
C ILE A 944 35.20 -15.34 -29.32
N THR A 945 34.93 -14.28 -30.10
CA THR A 945 35.37 -14.22 -31.51
C THR A 945 36.77 -13.63 -31.76
N ASP A 946 37.31 -12.82 -30.85
CA ASP A 946 38.55 -12.04 -31.07
C ASP A 946 39.58 -12.01 -29.92
N PHE A 947 39.26 -12.56 -28.74
CA PHE A 947 40.10 -12.69 -27.54
C PHE A 947 41.63 -12.67 -27.77
N GLY A 948 42.29 -11.69 -27.17
CA GLY A 948 43.68 -11.30 -27.41
C GLY A 948 43.82 -10.22 -28.49
N PHE A 949 42.84 -9.33 -28.63
CA PHE A 949 42.84 -8.23 -29.60
C PHE A 949 42.69 -6.88 -28.90
N GLY A 950 43.49 -5.88 -29.31
CA GLY A 950 43.54 -4.59 -28.61
C GLY A 950 44.57 -4.54 -27.48
N GLU A 951 44.55 -5.55 -26.58
CA GLU A 951 45.35 -5.74 -25.36
C GLU A 951 46.49 -4.71 -25.13
N THR A 952 46.42 -3.95 -24.03
CA THR A 952 47.41 -2.92 -23.71
C THR A 952 48.73 -3.48 -23.16
N GLY A 953 48.71 -4.70 -22.66
CA GLY A 953 49.81 -5.42 -22.03
C GLY A 953 50.58 -6.37 -22.95
N ALA A 954 50.83 -7.58 -22.45
CA ALA A 954 51.44 -8.67 -23.20
C ALA A 954 51.10 -10.03 -22.57
N PRO A 955 50.56 -11.00 -23.32
CA PRO A 955 50.12 -12.27 -22.75
C PRO A 955 51.27 -13.06 -22.12
N ALA A 956 51.00 -13.63 -20.94
CA ALA A 956 51.94 -14.28 -20.05
C ALA A 956 52.95 -13.35 -19.35
N ASP A 957 52.71 -12.03 -19.31
CA ASP A 957 53.55 -11.09 -18.55
C ASP A 957 53.24 -11.02 -17.05
N SER A 958 52.15 -11.66 -16.57
CA SER A 958 51.63 -11.73 -15.18
C SER A 958 51.12 -10.43 -14.54
N ASP A 959 50.52 -9.57 -15.35
CA ASP A 959 49.59 -8.51 -14.94
C ASP A 959 48.17 -8.81 -15.51
N PRO A 960 47.14 -9.06 -14.68
CA PRO A 960 45.83 -9.53 -15.17
C PRO A 960 44.86 -8.39 -15.57
N THR A 961 45.27 -7.13 -15.50
CA THR A 961 44.44 -5.95 -15.81
C THR A 961 44.97 -5.18 -17.03
N ASN A 962 45.54 -5.91 -17.99
CA ASN A 962 46.07 -5.39 -19.27
C ASN A 962 46.06 -6.45 -20.40
N ASN A 963 45.20 -7.47 -20.27
CA ASN A 963 44.97 -8.54 -21.23
C ASN A 963 43.50 -8.99 -21.06
N ASP A 964 42.91 -9.62 -22.07
CA ASP A 964 41.53 -10.12 -21.99
C ASP A 964 41.41 -11.27 -20.97
N PHE A 965 40.32 -11.29 -20.20
CA PHE A 965 40.09 -12.18 -19.05
C PHE A 965 38.81 -13.00 -19.18
N VAL A 966 38.85 -14.27 -18.74
CA VAL A 966 37.65 -15.14 -18.63
C VAL A 966 37.79 -16.10 -17.43
N ASP A 967 36.79 -16.16 -16.52
CA ASP A 967 36.91 -17.01 -15.30
C ASP A 967 36.64 -18.50 -15.57
N LEU A 968 37.65 -19.15 -16.17
CA LEU A 968 37.68 -20.59 -16.37
C LEU A 968 38.09 -21.38 -15.13
N SER A 969 38.28 -20.72 -13.96
CA SER A 969 38.61 -21.40 -12.70
C SER A 969 37.46 -22.27 -12.20
N GLY A 970 36.24 -22.07 -12.69
CA GLY A 970 35.08 -22.96 -12.51
C GLY A 970 35.28 -24.34 -13.16
N TYR A 971 35.80 -24.38 -14.38
CA TYR A 971 35.83 -25.58 -15.23
C TYR A 971 37.19 -26.30 -15.25
N TYR A 972 38.28 -25.64 -14.86
CA TYR A 972 39.63 -26.23 -14.86
C TYR A 972 40.39 -25.98 -13.55
N ASP A 973 41.09 -27.01 -13.02
CA ASP A 973 41.95 -26.92 -11.82
C ASP A 973 43.32 -26.31 -12.14
N SER A 974 43.75 -26.43 -13.40
CA SER A 974 45.07 -26.02 -13.86
C SER A 974 45.14 -25.83 -15.38
N LEU A 975 46.07 -24.99 -15.83
CA LEU A 975 46.30 -24.75 -17.27
C LEU A 975 46.78 -25.98 -18.04
N ASP A 976 47.31 -27.01 -17.38
CA ASP A 976 47.69 -28.27 -18.04
C ASP A 976 46.41 -29.01 -18.54
N GLU A 977 45.28 -28.89 -17.82
CA GLU A 977 43.98 -29.49 -18.18
C GLU A 977 43.28 -28.69 -19.28
N LEU A 978 43.11 -27.38 -19.10
CA LEU A 978 42.49 -26.46 -20.06
C LEU A 978 43.15 -26.56 -21.45
N ARG A 979 44.49 -26.55 -21.48
CA ARG A 979 45.24 -26.69 -22.73
C ARG A 979 45.13 -28.06 -23.38
N ALA A 980 44.88 -29.13 -22.60
CA ALA A 980 44.70 -30.47 -23.15
C ALA A 980 43.36 -30.59 -23.88
N ASP A 981 42.32 -29.96 -23.34
CA ASP A 981 40.97 -29.88 -23.93
C ASP A 981 40.99 -29.12 -25.26
N GLN A 982 41.50 -27.88 -25.23
CA GLN A 982 41.69 -27.00 -26.40
C GLN A 982 42.48 -27.66 -27.56
N LEU A 983 43.30 -28.68 -27.28
CA LEU A 983 44.16 -29.36 -28.24
C LEU A 983 43.56 -30.62 -28.90
N ASP A 984 42.36 -31.09 -28.50
CA ASP A 984 41.72 -32.26 -29.14
C ASP A 984 40.94 -31.85 -30.40
N ASP A 985 39.87 -31.06 -30.26
CA ASP A 985 39.06 -30.54 -31.39
C ASP A 985 39.07 -29.01 -31.55
N GLY A 986 39.38 -28.26 -30.49
CA GLY A 986 39.41 -26.81 -30.48
C GLY A 986 38.34 -26.15 -29.59
N VAL A 987 37.52 -26.94 -28.91
CA VAL A 987 36.40 -26.51 -28.08
C VAL A 987 36.68 -26.87 -26.61
N LEU A 988 36.32 -25.99 -25.68
CA LEU A 988 36.41 -26.23 -24.24
C LEU A 988 35.11 -26.91 -23.78
N ASN A 989 35.14 -28.23 -23.63
CA ASN A 989 33.97 -29.08 -23.35
C ASN A 989 34.29 -30.33 -22.51
N GLN A 990 35.54 -30.48 -22.05
CA GLN A 990 36.06 -31.59 -21.25
C GLN A 990 35.92 -32.96 -21.92
N SER A 991 35.80 -33.01 -23.25
CA SER A 991 35.55 -34.26 -24.01
C SER A 991 36.83 -35.08 -24.26
N ASN A 992 38.00 -34.46 -24.17
CA ASN A 992 39.27 -35.13 -24.46
C ASN A 992 39.61 -36.18 -23.40
N THR A 993 40.11 -37.34 -23.85
CA THR A 993 40.47 -38.45 -22.95
C THR A 993 41.98 -38.57 -22.71
N LEU A 994 42.79 -37.72 -23.33
CA LEU A 994 44.25 -37.70 -23.25
C LEU A 994 44.82 -36.27 -23.33
N ASP A 995 45.98 -36.05 -22.72
CA ASP A 995 46.80 -34.83 -22.91
C ASP A 995 47.74 -34.94 -24.13
N ASP A 996 48.41 -33.85 -24.47
CA ASP A 996 49.35 -33.76 -25.62
C ASP A 996 50.59 -34.67 -25.46
N GLU A 997 50.88 -35.12 -24.24
CA GLU A 997 51.90 -36.11 -23.90
C GLU A 997 51.38 -37.57 -23.93
N GLY A 998 50.07 -37.78 -24.03
CA GLY A 998 49.39 -39.08 -24.10
C GLY A 998 49.12 -39.75 -22.75
N ASN A 999 49.07 -39.00 -21.65
CA ASN A 999 48.49 -39.44 -20.38
C ASN A 999 46.97 -39.28 -20.41
N VAL A 1000 46.24 -39.98 -19.53
CA VAL A 1000 44.79 -39.75 -19.31
C VAL A 1000 44.59 -38.47 -18.49
N VAL A 1001 43.66 -37.62 -18.95
CA VAL A 1001 43.10 -36.47 -18.20
C VAL A 1001 41.81 -36.92 -17.51
N ASP A 1002 41.46 -36.29 -16.39
CA ASP A 1002 40.34 -36.69 -15.52
C ASP A 1002 39.70 -35.44 -14.91
N TYR A 1003 38.65 -34.93 -15.55
CA TYR A 1003 37.92 -33.73 -15.12
C TYR A 1003 36.92 -33.97 -13.97
N SER A 1004 36.87 -35.18 -13.39
CA SER A 1004 35.76 -35.59 -12.52
C SER A 1004 35.67 -34.91 -11.15
N ASP A 1005 36.59 -34.00 -10.83
CA ASP A 1005 36.50 -33.07 -9.69
C ASP A 1005 36.35 -31.58 -10.07
N ASN A 1006 36.19 -31.26 -11.36
CA ASN A 1006 35.86 -29.94 -11.87
C ASN A 1006 34.35 -29.78 -12.14
N THR A 1007 33.87 -28.54 -12.26
CA THR A 1007 32.52 -28.29 -12.81
C THR A 1007 32.50 -28.76 -14.27
N GLN A 1008 31.45 -29.48 -14.66
CA GLN A 1008 31.25 -29.97 -16.03
C GLN A 1008 30.42 -28.94 -16.80
N PHE A 1009 30.71 -28.70 -18.08
CA PHE A 1009 29.88 -27.88 -18.99
C PHE A 1009 28.49 -28.50 -19.31
N GLY A 1010 28.14 -29.66 -18.73
CA GLY A 1010 26.82 -30.28 -18.91
C GLY A 1010 26.57 -30.75 -20.35
N THR A 1011 25.86 -29.94 -21.13
CA THR A 1011 25.63 -30.10 -22.57
C THR A 1011 26.24 -28.98 -23.42
N GLY A 1012 26.77 -27.94 -22.78
CA GLY A 1012 27.39 -26.77 -23.39
C GLY A 1012 28.89 -26.91 -23.67
N SER A 1013 29.50 -25.82 -24.12
CA SER A 1013 30.92 -25.69 -24.42
C SER A 1013 31.36 -24.25 -24.73
N LEU A 1014 32.62 -23.89 -24.49
CA LEU A 1014 33.17 -22.59 -24.89
C LEU A 1014 34.13 -22.70 -26.09
N THR A 1015 33.97 -21.85 -27.10
CA THR A 1015 34.85 -21.77 -28.28
C THR A 1015 35.52 -20.40 -28.39
N ILE A 1016 36.79 -20.28 -27.99
CA ILE A 1016 37.56 -19.05 -28.25
C ILE A 1016 38.19 -19.10 -29.66
N GLN A 1017 37.71 -18.27 -30.57
CA GLN A 1017 38.02 -18.33 -31.99
C GLN A 1017 39.49 -18.00 -32.27
N GLY A 1018 40.22 -18.97 -32.83
CA GLY A 1018 41.64 -18.80 -33.15
C GLY A 1018 42.58 -18.98 -31.95
N ALA A 1019 42.04 -19.29 -30.77
CA ALA A 1019 42.83 -19.63 -29.59
C ALA A 1019 43.78 -20.81 -29.82
N THR A 1020 44.81 -20.85 -28.99
CA THR A 1020 45.82 -21.90 -28.98
C THR A 1020 46.14 -22.27 -27.54
N GLY A 1021 46.83 -23.39 -27.29
CA GLY A 1021 47.36 -23.71 -25.96
C GLY A 1021 48.31 -22.63 -25.37
N SER A 1022 48.74 -21.64 -26.17
CA SER A 1022 49.50 -20.47 -25.70
C SER A 1022 48.66 -19.22 -25.41
N THR A 1023 47.38 -19.19 -25.79
CA THR A 1023 46.44 -18.08 -25.50
C THR A 1023 46.08 -18.04 -24.01
N TYR A 1024 45.81 -19.21 -23.43
CA TYR A 1024 45.51 -19.34 -22.00
C TYR A 1024 46.76 -19.25 -21.14
N THR A 1025 46.74 -18.38 -20.15
CA THR A 1025 47.81 -18.09 -19.19
C THR A 1025 47.22 -18.06 -17.77
N TYR A 1026 48.03 -17.87 -16.73
CA TYR A 1026 47.47 -17.71 -15.38
C TYR A 1026 46.85 -16.33 -15.16
N ASP A 1027 47.17 -15.42 -16.07
CA ASP A 1027 46.97 -13.99 -15.99
C ASP A 1027 45.56 -13.65 -16.49
N ASN A 1028 44.97 -14.56 -17.29
CA ASN A 1028 43.59 -14.55 -17.74
C ASN A 1028 42.75 -15.74 -17.21
N THR A 1029 43.13 -16.43 -16.11
CA THR A 1029 42.32 -17.53 -15.50
C THR A 1029 42.39 -17.82 -13.95
N GLY A 1030 43.22 -17.16 -13.11
CA GLY A 1030 43.14 -17.04 -11.61
C GLY A 1030 43.09 -18.26 -10.61
N ILE A 1031 44.10 -18.46 -9.70
CA ILE A 1031 44.13 -19.49 -8.60
C ILE A 1031 45.20 -19.29 -7.45
N VAL A 1032 45.03 -19.86 -6.22
CA VAL A 1032 46.04 -20.16 -5.10
C VAL A 1032 46.23 -19.22 -3.84
N CYS A 1033 45.98 -19.72 -2.58
CA CYS A 1033 46.18 -18.98 -1.28
C CYS A 1033 46.76 -19.79 -0.04
N PHE A 1034 46.87 -19.22 1.19
CA PHE A 1034 47.28 -19.86 2.51
C PHE A 1034 46.64 -19.12 3.74
N THR A 1035 46.43 -19.64 4.99
CA THR A 1035 45.42 -19.09 6.00
C THR A 1035 45.80 -18.76 7.48
N SER A 1036 44.90 -17.98 8.14
CA SER A 1036 44.85 -17.43 9.52
C SER A 1036 44.57 -18.41 10.69
N GLY A 1037 44.92 -17.99 11.92
CA GLY A 1037 44.71 -18.71 13.18
C GLY A 1037 45.77 -19.78 13.48
N THR A 1038 46.33 -20.34 12.41
CA THR A 1038 47.39 -21.37 12.37
C THR A 1038 48.57 -21.06 13.28
N MET A 1039 48.96 -22.01 14.13
CA MET A 1039 50.20 -21.95 14.90
C MET A 1039 51.42 -22.24 14.03
N ILE A 1040 52.45 -21.42 14.16
CA ILE A 1040 53.73 -21.53 13.45
C ILE A 1040 54.86 -21.68 14.47
N LEU A 1041 55.78 -22.61 14.23
CA LEU A 1041 56.87 -22.90 15.18
C LEU A 1041 57.96 -21.81 15.16
N THR A 1042 58.24 -21.18 16.30
CA THR A 1042 59.37 -20.24 16.50
C THR A 1042 60.42 -20.82 17.45
N PRO A 1043 61.65 -20.25 17.54
CA PRO A 1043 62.67 -20.67 18.50
C PRO A 1043 62.27 -20.57 19.97
N THR A 1044 61.21 -19.81 20.27
CA THR A 1044 60.64 -19.59 21.61
C THR A 1044 59.43 -20.46 21.93
N GLY A 1045 58.94 -21.25 20.97
CA GLY A 1045 57.68 -22.01 21.04
C GLY A 1045 56.79 -21.72 19.84
N GLU A 1046 55.61 -22.33 19.78
CA GLU A 1046 54.62 -22.02 18.75
C GLU A 1046 53.99 -20.64 18.99
N VAL A 1047 53.72 -19.91 17.90
CA VAL A 1047 53.12 -18.56 17.89
C VAL A 1047 52.06 -18.52 16.78
N GLN A 1048 50.92 -17.85 16.99
CA GLN A 1048 49.88 -17.74 15.96
C GLN A 1048 50.36 -16.88 14.79
N ILE A 1049 50.07 -17.32 13.56
CA ILE A 1049 50.44 -16.64 12.30
C ILE A 1049 50.04 -15.16 12.29
N ASP A 1050 48.88 -14.85 12.85
CA ASP A 1050 48.27 -13.51 12.94
C ASP A 1050 49.05 -12.54 13.85
N SER A 1051 49.99 -13.06 14.65
CA SER A 1051 50.85 -12.29 15.55
C SER A 1051 52.32 -12.21 15.10
N LEU A 1052 52.63 -12.82 13.95
CA LEU A 1052 53.93 -12.75 13.30
C LEU A 1052 54.03 -11.50 12.41
N LYS A 1053 55.27 -11.06 12.16
CA LYS A 1053 55.60 -9.84 11.42
C LYS A 1053 57.01 -9.96 10.83
N PRO A 1054 57.38 -9.16 9.82
CA PRO A 1054 58.72 -9.21 9.24
C PRO A 1054 59.82 -9.00 10.30
N GLY A 1055 60.85 -9.85 10.26
CA GLY A 1055 61.95 -9.90 11.21
C GLY A 1055 61.77 -10.87 12.39
N ASP A 1056 60.58 -11.41 12.66
CA ASP A 1056 60.43 -12.49 13.64
C ASP A 1056 61.03 -13.80 13.10
N LEU A 1057 61.57 -14.65 13.99
CA LEU A 1057 62.21 -15.91 13.60
C LEU A 1057 61.21 -17.08 13.60
N VAL A 1058 61.05 -17.73 12.45
CA VAL A 1058 60.31 -19.00 12.29
C VAL A 1058 61.30 -20.14 12.10
N CYS A 1059 61.05 -21.29 12.74
CA CYS A 1059 61.83 -22.50 12.57
C CYS A 1059 61.57 -23.12 11.19
N THR A 1060 62.62 -23.30 10.39
CA THR A 1060 62.56 -23.99 9.09
C THR A 1060 63.24 -25.35 9.17
N LEU A 1061 62.82 -26.28 8.31
CA LEU A 1061 63.27 -27.67 8.30
C LEU A 1061 64.78 -27.80 8.02
N ASP A 1062 65.28 -27.08 7.02
CA ASP A 1062 66.63 -27.27 6.47
C ASP A 1062 67.66 -26.26 6.97
N ASN A 1063 67.25 -25.00 7.15
CA ASN A 1063 68.15 -23.88 7.42
C ASN A 1063 68.13 -23.41 8.89
N GLY A 1064 67.37 -24.09 9.74
CA GLY A 1064 67.11 -23.65 11.12
C GLY A 1064 66.26 -22.38 11.16
N PRO A 1065 66.25 -21.62 12.27
CA PRO A 1065 65.40 -20.44 12.37
C PRO A 1065 65.79 -19.32 11.38
N GLN A 1066 64.85 -18.93 10.52
CA GLN A 1066 64.99 -17.85 9.55
C GLN A 1066 64.07 -16.68 9.89
N PRO A 1067 64.48 -15.43 9.62
CA PRO A 1067 63.60 -14.27 9.77
C PRO A 1067 62.52 -14.28 8.68
N ILE A 1068 61.27 -14.03 9.06
CA ILE A 1068 60.21 -13.69 8.12
C ILE A 1068 60.65 -12.44 7.36
N ALA A 1069 60.61 -12.52 6.04
CA ALA A 1069 61.06 -11.47 5.15
C ALA A 1069 59.89 -10.58 4.70
N TRP A 1070 58.70 -11.17 4.50
CA TRP A 1070 57.44 -10.48 4.26
C TRP A 1070 56.24 -11.31 4.78
N ILE A 1071 55.12 -10.65 5.06
CA ILE A 1071 53.82 -11.25 5.41
C ILE A 1071 52.70 -10.42 4.78
N GLY A 1072 51.67 -11.06 4.24
CA GLY A 1072 50.47 -10.40 3.72
C GLY A 1072 49.21 -11.20 3.98
N CYS A 1073 48.05 -10.56 3.85
CA CYS A 1073 46.76 -11.16 4.18
C CYS A 1073 45.61 -10.64 3.31
N ARG A 1074 44.62 -11.50 3.03
CA ARG A 1074 43.32 -11.20 2.40
C ARG A 1074 42.21 -11.78 3.28
N ALA A 1075 41.24 -10.98 3.69
CA ALA A 1075 40.01 -11.50 4.28
C ALA A 1075 39.06 -11.95 3.16
N VAL A 1076 38.25 -12.98 3.41
CA VAL A 1076 37.23 -13.48 2.49
C VAL A 1076 35.92 -13.63 3.25
N GLY A 1077 34.88 -12.95 2.77
CA GLY A 1077 33.59 -12.74 3.46
C GLY A 1077 32.66 -13.95 3.50
N GLN A 1078 31.45 -13.78 4.04
CA GLN A 1078 30.43 -14.84 4.01
C GLN A 1078 29.91 -15.05 2.59
N ASP A 1079 29.70 -13.95 1.88
CA ASP A 1079 28.96 -13.94 0.62
C ASP A 1079 29.91 -14.22 -0.56
N GLU A 1080 31.15 -13.70 -0.50
CA GLU A 1080 32.28 -14.17 -1.32
C GLU A 1080 32.53 -15.70 -1.17
N LEU A 1081 32.29 -16.29 0.02
CA LEU A 1081 32.33 -17.75 0.24
C LEU A 1081 31.02 -18.48 -0.13
N ARG A 1082 29.92 -17.77 -0.37
CA ARG A 1082 28.67 -18.33 -0.94
C ARG A 1082 28.83 -18.45 -2.45
N PHE A 1083 29.13 -17.34 -3.12
CA PHE A 1083 29.34 -17.28 -4.57
C PHE A 1083 30.53 -18.13 -5.01
N ASN A 1084 31.70 -18.03 -4.35
CA ASN A 1084 32.87 -18.82 -4.73
C ASN A 1084 33.22 -19.94 -3.71
N GLU A 1085 32.66 -21.14 -3.93
CA GLU A 1085 33.02 -22.37 -3.19
C GLU A 1085 34.52 -22.72 -3.28
N LYS A 1086 35.23 -22.27 -4.32
CA LYS A 1086 36.66 -22.60 -4.54
C LYS A 1086 37.58 -21.83 -3.61
N LEU A 1087 37.17 -20.63 -3.15
CA LEU A 1087 37.79 -19.89 -2.05
C LEU A 1087 37.63 -20.55 -0.65
N ARG A 1088 36.91 -21.68 -0.52
CA ARG A 1088 36.81 -22.40 0.77
C ARG A 1088 38.07 -23.24 1.06
N PRO A 1089 38.63 -23.17 2.29
CA PRO A 1089 39.88 -23.83 2.64
C PRO A 1089 39.76 -25.35 2.80
N VAL A 1090 40.90 -26.04 2.67
CA VAL A 1090 41.08 -27.45 3.03
C VAL A 1090 41.47 -27.56 4.51
N LEU A 1091 40.73 -28.40 5.24
CA LEU A 1091 40.91 -28.73 6.64
C LEU A 1091 41.64 -30.07 6.78
N PHE A 1092 42.82 -30.06 7.38
CA PHE A 1092 43.51 -31.24 7.89
C PHE A 1092 43.19 -31.37 9.39
N LYS A 1093 42.69 -32.53 9.84
CA LYS A 1093 42.36 -32.75 11.26
C LYS A 1093 43.57 -33.02 12.14
N ALA A 1094 43.48 -32.62 13.40
CA ALA A 1094 44.45 -32.96 14.44
C ALA A 1094 44.81 -34.47 14.45
N GLY A 1095 46.10 -34.77 14.45
CA GLY A 1095 46.66 -36.12 14.35
C GLY A 1095 46.92 -36.62 12.91
N VAL A 1096 46.32 -36.01 11.88
CA VAL A 1096 46.64 -36.31 10.47
C VAL A 1096 48.04 -35.77 10.14
N MET A 1097 48.87 -36.55 9.44
CA MET A 1097 50.29 -36.25 9.17
C MET A 1097 51.16 -35.94 10.41
N GLY A 1098 50.64 -36.15 11.63
CA GLY A 1098 51.31 -35.78 12.89
C GLY A 1098 50.93 -34.41 13.46
N LEU A 1099 49.95 -33.72 12.89
CA LEU A 1099 49.44 -32.41 13.36
C LEU A 1099 49.06 -32.43 14.84
N GLU A 1100 49.45 -31.39 15.59
CA GLU A 1100 49.02 -31.22 16.98
C GLU A 1100 47.60 -30.66 17.09
N ARG A 1101 47.10 -29.96 16.05
CA ARG A 1101 45.74 -29.36 16.00
C ARG A 1101 45.14 -29.43 14.59
N ASP A 1102 43.93 -28.92 14.43
CA ASP A 1102 43.33 -28.76 13.10
C ASP A 1102 44.06 -27.64 12.34
N LEU A 1103 44.50 -27.93 11.11
CA LEU A 1103 45.15 -26.98 10.21
C LEU A 1103 44.23 -26.66 9.04
N LEU A 1104 44.09 -25.37 8.71
CA LEU A 1104 43.43 -24.88 7.51
C LEU A 1104 44.48 -24.30 6.56
N VAL A 1105 44.25 -24.44 5.25
CA VAL A 1105 45.05 -23.91 4.13
C VAL A 1105 44.16 -23.76 2.88
N SER A 1106 44.58 -23.04 1.82
CA SER A 1106 43.79 -23.09 0.56
C SER A 1106 43.95 -24.45 -0.14
N ARG A 1107 43.05 -24.73 -1.09
CA ARG A 1107 43.10 -25.91 -1.98
C ARG A 1107 44.49 -26.14 -2.59
N GLN A 1108 45.17 -25.08 -3.02
CA GLN A 1108 46.43 -25.16 -3.77
C GLN A 1108 47.69 -24.92 -2.89
N HIS A 1109 47.59 -24.92 -1.56
CA HIS A 1109 48.76 -24.78 -0.68
C HIS A 1109 49.65 -26.04 -0.66
N GLY A 1110 50.97 -25.89 -0.52
CA GLY A 1110 51.92 -27.01 -0.46
C GLY A 1110 52.10 -27.65 0.94
N MET A 1111 51.79 -28.94 1.07
CA MET A 1111 52.08 -29.74 2.27
C MET A 1111 53.23 -30.73 2.00
N LEU A 1112 54.17 -30.90 2.94
CA LEU A 1112 55.31 -31.80 2.75
C LEU A 1112 54.89 -33.28 2.93
N ILE A 1113 55.31 -34.15 2.03
CA ILE A 1113 55.21 -35.61 2.20
C ILE A 1113 56.56 -36.31 1.98
N GLY A 1114 56.88 -37.25 2.87
CA GLY A 1114 58.19 -37.91 2.90
C GLY A 1114 59.29 -36.99 3.44
N GLN A 1115 60.38 -36.82 2.68
CA GLN A 1115 61.51 -35.94 3.04
C GLN A 1115 61.81 -34.86 1.97
N ASP A 1116 61.42 -35.12 0.72
CA ASP A 1116 61.94 -34.40 -0.45
C ASP A 1116 60.84 -33.78 -1.35
N ASN A 1117 59.55 -33.92 -1.00
CA ASN A 1117 58.43 -33.61 -1.88
C ASN A 1117 57.33 -32.78 -1.20
N LEU A 1118 56.71 -31.87 -1.96
CA LEU A 1118 55.46 -31.16 -1.64
C LEU A 1118 54.29 -31.75 -2.46
N ALA A 1119 53.07 -31.63 -1.96
CA ALA A 1119 51.84 -31.86 -2.73
C ALA A 1119 50.77 -30.82 -2.37
N ARG A 1120 49.85 -30.53 -3.30
CA ARG A 1120 48.75 -29.59 -3.09
C ARG A 1120 47.77 -30.12 -2.04
N ALA A 1121 47.26 -29.23 -1.19
CA ALA A 1121 46.36 -29.56 -0.10
C ALA A 1121 45.08 -30.28 -0.53
N VAL A 1122 44.49 -29.88 -1.66
CA VAL A 1122 43.27 -30.48 -2.23
C VAL A 1122 43.47 -31.96 -2.52
N HIS A 1123 44.62 -32.36 -3.10
CA HIS A 1123 44.93 -33.78 -3.36
C HIS A 1123 44.88 -34.66 -2.08
N PHE A 1124 45.13 -34.09 -0.90
CA PHE A 1124 44.99 -34.83 0.37
C PHE A 1124 43.52 -34.93 0.82
N ALA A 1125 42.67 -33.94 0.53
CA ALA A 1125 41.26 -33.94 0.91
C ALA A 1125 40.47 -35.11 0.29
N GLU A 1126 40.86 -35.53 -0.91
CA GLU A 1126 40.30 -36.70 -1.60
C GLU A 1126 40.92 -38.02 -1.14
N THR A 1127 42.24 -38.04 -0.90
CA THR A 1127 43.02 -39.28 -0.76
C THR A 1127 43.37 -39.67 0.67
N MET A 1128 43.32 -38.75 1.64
CA MET A 1128 43.81 -38.96 3.01
C MET A 1128 42.69 -38.84 4.07
N PRO A 1129 42.30 -39.95 4.73
CA PRO A 1129 41.27 -39.93 5.76
C PRO A 1129 41.57 -38.97 6.92
N GLY A 1130 40.73 -37.95 7.07
CA GLY A 1130 40.88 -36.88 8.06
C GLY A 1130 41.26 -35.52 7.47
N VAL A 1131 41.51 -35.44 6.17
CA VAL A 1131 41.54 -34.18 5.40
C VAL A 1131 40.20 -34.02 4.66
N ARG A 1132 39.71 -32.79 4.47
CA ARG A 1132 38.50 -32.48 3.68
C ARG A 1132 38.39 -30.97 3.35
N ILE A 1133 37.57 -30.60 2.39
CA ILE A 1133 37.17 -29.19 2.19
C ILE A 1133 36.24 -28.73 3.33
N ALA A 1134 36.34 -27.45 3.71
CA ALA A 1134 35.72 -26.88 4.92
C ALA A 1134 34.37 -26.17 4.69
N HIS A 1135 33.43 -26.76 3.94
CA HIS A 1135 32.10 -26.20 3.56
C HIS A 1135 31.18 -25.67 4.70
N GLY A 1136 31.61 -25.69 5.97
CA GLY A 1136 30.90 -25.10 7.11
C GLY A 1136 31.51 -23.78 7.61
N LYS A 1137 32.33 -23.11 6.79
CA LYS A 1137 32.96 -21.82 7.09
C LYS A 1137 32.20 -20.67 6.42
N ARG A 1138 31.93 -19.62 7.20
CA ARG A 1138 31.28 -18.35 6.79
C ARG A 1138 32.24 -17.18 6.65
N GLU A 1139 33.53 -17.40 6.87
CA GLU A 1139 34.60 -16.41 6.76
C GLU A 1139 35.95 -17.14 6.79
N VAL A 1140 36.93 -16.64 6.05
CA VAL A 1140 38.32 -17.09 6.13
C VAL A 1140 39.28 -15.95 5.81
N THR A 1141 40.27 -15.74 6.67
CA THR A 1141 41.41 -14.86 6.33
C THR A 1141 42.54 -15.71 5.79
N TYR A 1142 42.94 -15.45 4.55
CA TYR A 1142 44.16 -15.98 3.95
C TYR A 1142 45.37 -15.13 4.41
N ILE A 1143 46.46 -15.76 4.88
CA ILE A 1143 47.73 -15.13 5.33
C ILE A 1143 48.94 -15.89 4.73
N HIS A 1144 49.87 -15.15 4.13
CA HIS A 1144 51.00 -15.65 3.36
C HIS A 1144 52.33 -15.29 4.06
N LEU A 1145 53.25 -16.25 4.25
CA LEU A 1145 54.53 -16.06 4.97
C LEU A 1145 55.75 -16.28 4.06
N MET A 1146 56.56 -15.25 3.82
CA MET A 1146 57.72 -15.29 2.92
C MET A 1146 59.06 -15.10 3.68
N PHE A 1147 60.16 -15.63 3.13
CA PHE A 1147 61.50 -15.62 3.73
C PHE A 1147 62.53 -15.03 2.73
N GLU A 1148 63.84 -15.01 3.04
CA GLU A 1148 64.85 -14.52 2.05
C GLU A 1148 65.08 -15.50 0.87
N ALA A 1149 64.59 -16.73 1.01
CA ALA A 1149 64.48 -17.76 -0.02
C ALA A 1149 63.44 -18.79 0.45
N HIS A 1150 62.77 -19.52 -0.44
CA HIS A 1150 61.73 -20.51 -0.12
C HIS A 1150 62.18 -21.46 1.02
N GLN A 1151 61.37 -21.59 2.07
CA GLN A 1151 61.57 -22.50 3.20
C GLN A 1151 60.45 -23.56 3.31
N ILE A 1152 60.77 -24.72 3.87
CA ILE A 1152 59.76 -25.55 4.53
C ILE A 1152 59.68 -25.10 5.99
N ILE A 1153 58.53 -24.60 6.41
CA ILE A 1153 58.23 -24.17 7.79
C ILE A 1153 57.42 -25.24 8.52
N PHE A 1154 57.14 -25.06 9.82
CA PHE A 1154 56.24 -25.96 10.57
C PHE A 1154 54.97 -25.21 10.97
N ALA A 1155 53.83 -25.69 10.47
CA ALA A 1155 52.48 -25.24 10.80
C ALA A 1155 51.74 -26.34 11.58
N GLU A 1156 51.19 -26.01 12.75
CA GLU A 1156 50.54 -26.96 13.69
C GLU A 1156 51.36 -28.24 13.95
N GLY A 1157 52.70 -28.09 13.98
CA GLY A 1157 53.68 -29.17 14.17
C GLY A 1157 54.14 -29.91 12.90
N VAL A 1158 53.47 -29.74 11.75
CA VAL A 1158 53.76 -30.44 10.48
C VAL A 1158 54.53 -29.57 9.49
N PRO A 1159 55.47 -30.12 8.70
CA PRO A 1159 56.18 -29.32 7.70
C PRO A 1159 55.29 -28.93 6.51
N SER A 1160 55.24 -27.64 6.19
CA SER A 1160 54.47 -27.07 5.07
C SER A 1160 55.28 -26.03 4.29
N GLU A 1161 54.77 -25.64 3.14
CA GLU A 1161 55.37 -24.62 2.27
C GLU A 1161 55.33 -23.22 2.92
N SER A 1162 56.44 -22.47 2.86
CA SER A 1162 56.38 -21.01 3.00
C SER A 1162 56.01 -20.38 1.66
N PHE A 1163 55.32 -19.25 1.64
CA PHE A 1163 54.95 -18.54 0.41
C PHE A 1163 56.11 -18.44 -0.58
N TYR A 1164 55.88 -19.03 -1.76
CA TYR A 1164 56.71 -18.84 -2.94
C TYR A 1164 56.04 -17.78 -3.81
N PRO A 1165 56.67 -16.61 -4.06
CA PRO A 1165 56.14 -15.53 -4.88
C PRO A 1165 56.26 -15.88 -6.38
N GLY A 1166 55.73 -17.04 -6.78
CA GLY A 1166 55.49 -17.36 -8.19
C GLY A 1166 54.33 -16.52 -8.74
N PRO A 1167 54.22 -16.33 -10.07
CA PRO A 1167 53.29 -15.38 -10.67
C PRO A 1167 51.85 -15.54 -10.15
N MET A 1168 51.33 -16.76 -10.27
CA MET A 1168 50.04 -17.20 -9.70
C MET A 1168 49.81 -16.81 -8.23
N ALA A 1169 50.86 -16.91 -7.40
CA ALA A 1169 50.77 -16.62 -5.97
C ALA A 1169 50.83 -15.12 -5.66
N MET A 1170 51.29 -14.29 -6.61
CA MET A 1170 51.23 -12.82 -6.56
C MET A 1170 49.84 -12.30 -6.97
N GLN A 1171 49.18 -12.98 -7.93
CA GLN A 1171 47.89 -12.58 -8.49
C GLN A 1171 46.70 -12.75 -7.52
N MET A 1172 46.72 -13.76 -6.66
CA MET A 1172 45.63 -13.96 -5.66
C MET A 1172 45.70 -13.03 -4.45
N MET A 1173 46.76 -12.25 -4.33
CA MET A 1173 46.92 -11.25 -3.29
C MET A 1173 46.21 -9.95 -3.70
N SER A 1174 45.57 -9.27 -2.75
CA SER A 1174 44.99 -7.95 -3.04
C SER A 1174 46.08 -6.93 -3.44
N ALA A 1175 45.67 -5.87 -4.13
CA ALA A 1175 46.58 -4.84 -4.63
C ALA A 1175 47.48 -4.25 -3.51
N GLU A 1176 46.94 -4.03 -2.31
CA GLU A 1176 47.68 -3.49 -1.16
C GLU A 1176 48.78 -4.44 -0.69
N ALA A 1177 48.46 -5.75 -0.63
CA ALA A 1177 49.39 -6.79 -0.24
C ALA A 1177 50.51 -6.98 -1.29
N CYS A 1178 50.16 -6.91 -2.57
CA CYS A 1178 51.12 -7.02 -3.67
C CYS A 1178 52.04 -5.78 -3.77
N GLN A 1179 51.49 -4.58 -3.54
CA GLN A 1179 52.27 -3.35 -3.39
C GLN A 1179 53.22 -3.39 -2.19
N ASP A 1180 52.81 -3.94 -1.04
CA ASP A 1180 53.70 -4.05 0.12
C ASP A 1180 54.81 -5.08 -0.07
N LEU A 1181 54.51 -6.24 -0.68
CA LEU A 1181 55.53 -7.21 -1.06
C LEU A 1181 56.58 -6.58 -1.98
N THR A 1182 56.13 -5.90 -3.04
CA THR A 1182 56.99 -5.22 -4.01
C THR A 1182 57.84 -4.12 -3.35
N ARG A 1183 57.28 -3.39 -2.38
CA ARG A 1183 57.96 -2.35 -1.59
C ARG A 1183 59.10 -2.93 -0.74
N GLN A 1184 58.93 -4.12 -0.19
CA GLN A 1184 59.96 -4.80 0.62
C GLN A 1184 60.95 -5.59 -0.25
N PHE A 1185 60.52 -6.09 -1.42
CA PHE A 1185 61.32 -6.83 -2.39
C PHE A 1185 61.23 -6.19 -3.79
N PRO A 1186 61.94 -5.08 -4.08
CA PRO A 1186 61.82 -4.32 -5.34
C PRO A 1186 62.39 -5.00 -6.62
N LYS A 1187 62.45 -6.33 -6.60
CA LYS A 1187 62.72 -7.21 -7.74
C LYS A 1187 61.67 -8.32 -7.88
N LEU A 1188 60.82 -8.51 -6.87
CA LEU A 1188 59.64 -9.37 -6.90
C LEU A 1188 58.45 -8.42 -7.05
N VAL A 1189 58.40 -7.83 -8.24
CA VAL A 1189 57.23 -7.11 -8.76
C VAL A 1189 56.15 -8.11 -9.16
N PRO A 1190 54.89 -7.68 -9.37
CA PRO A 1190 53.97 -8.42 -10.24
C PRO A 1190 54.63 -8.67 -11.60
N GLY A 1191 54.13 -9.65 -12.34
CA GLY A 1191 54.60 -9.91 -13.69
C GLY A 1191 55.98 -10.59 -13.81
N LEU A 1192 56.19 -11.71 -13.10
CA LEU A 1192 57.45 -12.45 -13.15
C LEU A 1192 57.24 -13.94 -13.43
N ASP A 1193 57.75 -14.38 -14.58
CA ASP A 1193 57.74 -15.79 -14.97
C ASP A 1193 58.44 -16.68 -13.92
N LYS A 1194 58.02 -17.95 -13.84
CA LYS A 1194 58.54 -18.93 -12.85
C LYS A 1194 60.07 -19.02 -12.82
N THR A 1195 60.74 -18.84 -13.95
CA THR A 1195 62.20 -18.82 -14.12
C THR A 1195 62.82 -17.48 -13.70
N ALA A 1196 62.13 -16.36 -13.89
CA ALA A 1196 62.53 -15.06 -13.34
C ALA A 1196 62.45 -15.07 -11.81
N VAL A 1197 61.32 -15.53 -11.24
CA VAL A 1197 61.18 -15.74 -9.79
C VAL A 1197 62.26 -16.69 -9.27
N GLN A 1198 62.52 -17.81 -9.96
CA GLN A 1198 63.58 -18.75 -9.59
C GLN A 1198 64.99 -18.11 -9.63
N GLN A 1199 65.25 -17.15 -10.52
CA GLN A 1199 66.51 -16.40 -10.58
C GLN A 1199 66.63 -15.28 -9.54
N ILE A 1200 65.50 -14.79 -9.01
CA ILE A 1200 65.43 -13.63 -8.10
C ILE A 1200 65.28 -14.05 -6.63
N TYR A 1201 64.47 -15.08 -6.38
CA TYR A 1201 64.13 -15.64 -5.06
C TYR A 1201 64.79 -17.01 -4.79
N GLY A 1202 65.12 -17.77 -5.85
CA GLY A 1202 65.71 -19.10 -5.78
C GLY A 1202 64.74 -20.24 -6.10
N ASP A 1203 65.28 -21.46 -6.19
CA ASP A 1203 64.52 -22.70 -6.42
C ASP A 1203 63.44 -22.93 -5.32
N THR A 1204 62.38 -23.68 -5.64
CA THR A 1204 61.42 -24.11 -4.61
C THR A 1204 62.10 -25.03 -3.60
N ALA A 1205 61.72 -24.92 -2.31
CA ALA A 1205 62.42 -25.63 -1.23
C ALA A 1205 62.37 -27.16 -1.38
N ARG A 1206 61.35 -27.68 -2.07
CA ARG A 1206 61.16 -29.06 -2.53
C ARG A 1206 60.45 -29.07 -3.89
N VAL A 1207 60.34 -30.24 -4.50
CA VAL A 1207 59.60 -30.45 -5.77
C VAL A 1207 58.14 -30.76 -5.47
N PHE A 1208 57.22 -30.23 -6.28
CA PHE A 1208 55.80 -30.58 -6.23
C PHE A 1208 55.51 -31.88 -6.99
N LEU A 1209 54.74 -32.76 -6.35
CA LEU A 1209 54.19 -33.98 -6.95
C LEU A 1209 52.93 -33.68 -7.76
N LYS A 1210 52.73 -34.39 -8.87
CA LYS A 1210 51.42 -34.46 -9.54
C LYS A 1210 50.45 -35.31 -8.68
N LYS A 1211 49.15 -34.99 -8.71
CA LYS A 1211 48.06 -35.66 -7.95
C LYS A 1211 48.20 -37.19 -7.89
N LYS A 1212 48.45 -37.81 -9.05
CA LYS A 1212 48.64 -39.26 -9.26
C LYS A 1212 49.84 -39.91 -8.56
N GLU A 1213 50.82 -39.13 -8.08
CA GLU A 1213 52.02 -39.64 -7.40
C GLU A 1213 51.84 -39.70 -5.86
N LEU A 1214 50.84 -39.00 -5.32
CA LEU A 1214 50.57 -38.91 -3.88
C LEU A 1214 50.19 -40.28 -3.24
N PRO A 1215 49.36 -41.15 -3.85
CA PRO A 1215 48.92 -42.39 -3.20
C PRO A 1215 50.05 -43.41 -2.95
N GLU A 1216 51.06 -43.50 -3.83
CA GLU A 1216 52.19 -44.41 -3.62
C GLU A 1216 53.05 -43.98 -2.42
N LEU A 1217 53.15 -42.67 -2.17
CA LEU A 1217 53.88 -42.09 -1.04
C LEU A 1217 53.09 -42.14 0.27
N LEU A 1218 51.76 -41.95 0.23
CA LEU A 1218 50.87 -42.13 1.39
C LEU A 1218 50.84 -43.57 1.93
N VAL A 1219 51.21 -44.56 1.11
CA VAL A 1219 51.35 -45.97 1.52
C VAL A 1219 52.77 -46.31 2.02
N ALA A 1220 53.74 -45.40 1.82
CA ALA A 1220 55.15 -45.60 2.16
C ALA A 1220 55.63 -44.77 3.39
N ALA A 1221 54.84 -43.79 3.82
CA ALA A 1221 55.08 -42.94 5.00
C ALA A 1221 54.52 -43.55 6.31
#